data_AF-A0A7G9XSK6-F1
#
_entry.id   AF-A0A7G9XSK6-F1
#
_cell.length_a   1.000
_cell.length_b   1.000
_cell.length_c   1.000
_cell.angle_alpha   90.00
_cell.angle_beta   90.00
_cell.angle_gamma   90.00
#
_symmetry.space_group_name_H-M   'P 1'
#
loop_
_entity.id
_entity.type
_entity.pdbx_description
1 polymer ?
#
loop_
_entity_poly.entity_id
_entity_poly.type
_entity_poly.pdbx_seq_one_letter_code
_entity_poly.pdbx_strand_id
1 'polypeptide(L)'
;MRDHRTTTTTAHLARRRPRRGLALATAAGLVAALLGAVVVAPAHAADGVTVRVGDTGFATTGTWQVSAATDPDGAPTRYTTALDARATWTFVAPEGGVYRLEAAIPDVANSDPAASYTAAGGSGAPVTRIVDQTATRGTWAVIGAVELAAGQQATLSITRAASGTGTNTRAGSARLVPDTEIEVPPPGETGLPYSETWSGGTAGWTPLSGSLASWSVEGGEVDAVTIDNLTANAGSYVRPTAAIALPETYRIRTSVRLDEIGSNGTLSLLTDVLAPYSHVAQNLAVQFGSAGVKIAKPNSKLTVCSGASPVELGEWFQLELTRANGILAVRVNSELVASVATDAAGGTIALGAYRVDARFGGIGVEELDTAPADHPATAAGCTWTPSTGAGAAQPVIINQTGYDLGGPKRFTAPHALDGETFEVVDAADAVVYSGTVTSQVGDFSGFDPASTGPFRILVHGTAGEGESYEFGIGANWTERVSYHNAVAFMTDVRCFFGELTGRRLDGTDPECMRGLGWRDSHQMSFELPALVDLYLANPSAIEAIRMPDAVYEGLEYPTAGDAPEIARLIAWGAEIYLRGQYDNTLVKEQLASFLWAYPELSEWIPERLYTDVREYLFPIWTKPTYSRYQWHDYTAHTADLTQVYTQLGTGKGDFPIGHSIIPNLRMWQVAEREARPDADVYRAAAIAQAAWIIDNVDVADPLVTKGQRQAEYHLMTSLATLGAMVPAGDRPAGLGAFAERWADVAIERSANMWDFHRYSDDRWTIPSFTGGGAGEDPNESGNLLGFPAAALAAATLIGDEATNARLGEIAQAQIDNIFGRNPTGRAAQYRIADPELAFEGLDLGWFSEYQGGYGLLQGAHGVFDGSPKNGHYPFNPGVANIGHTEGWVTFTTAWLESLAWRAYTSTEVSIDASTVAADGRVGVTLRAPLNMDAAGGNTGEVLVSVDGAEPTALTVTQTGVNALDYTAMLDVASLGATEGDTVTVSYGLGSFTRSATFTVTAEGEEPGGPGEEQPPTTVPPIVDPADADASLELDAGHFRLADGRLIADLGAAAAGKWFFAVVHSDPVALGWFRADATGRVVVPVPAGLPAGGHTLQLYDASGALVAWGAFTIAAAPGDADLAATGVPLGAASLAVLLAGGAILSGLILRRRRHLSA
;
A
#
# COMPACT_ATOMS: atom_id res chain seq x y z
N MET A 1 66.43 -0.27 12.76
CA MET A 1 67.81 -0.55 13.24
C MET A 1 67.79 -0.38 14.76
N ARG A 2 68.05 -1.44 15.54
CA ARG A 2 67.77 -1.54 17.00
C ARG A 2 66.25 -1.44 17.32
N ASP A 3 65.54 -2.42 17.86
CA ASP A 3 65.81 -3.64 18.64
C ASP A 3 65.94 -3.45 20.17
N HIS A 4 65.32 -4.38 20.91
CA HIS A 4 65.46 -4.68 22.35
C HIS A 4 64.93 -3.68 23.42
N ARG A 5 64.41 -4.10 24.61
CA ARG A 5 63.85 -5.41 25.06
C ARG A 5 63.30 -5.37 26.52
N THR A 6 62.24 -6.15 26.82
CA THR A 6 61.92 -6.79 28.14
C THR A 6 61.75 -5.91 29.40
N THR A 7 61.21 -6.32 30.56
CA THR A 7 60.71 -7.64 31.10
C THR A 7 59.41 -7.35 31.92
N THR A 8 58.82 -8.06 32.92
CA THR A 8 58.97 -9.28 33.77
C THR A 8 57.60 -9.46 34.49
N THR A 9 57.01 -10.61 34.87
CA THR A 9 57.13 -12.06 34.55
C THR A 9 55.97 -12.83 35.25
N THR A 10 55.52 -13.96 34.68
CA THR A 10 54.84 -15.12 35.35
C THR A 10 53.46 -14.92 36.05
N ALA A 11 52.54 -15.91 36.12
CA ALA A 11 52.39 -17.17 35.38
C ALA A 11 50.99 -17.85 35.57
N HIS A 12 50.59 -18.62 34.55
CA HIS A 12 49.78 -19.86 34.56
C HIS A 12 48.39 -20.03 35.26
N LEU A 13 47.42 -20.34 34.39
CA LEU A 13 46.47 -21.49 34.46
C LEU A 13 45.30 -21.54 35.47
N ALA A 14 44.11 -21.28 34.91
CA ALA A 14 43.06 -22.30 34.66
C ALA A 14 41.82 -22.47 35.57
N ARG A 15 40.66 -22.52 34.87
CA ARG A 15 39.40 -23.27 35.12
C ARG A 15 38.35 -22.78 36.15
N ARG A 16 37.27 -22.23 35.56
CA ARG A 16 35.83 -22.58 35.74
C ARG A 16 35.07 -22.25 37.03
N ARG A 17 34.00 -21.45 36.82
CA ARG A 17 32.65 -21.46 37.47
C ARG A 17 32.53 -20.98 38.93
N PRO A 18 31.36 -20.37 39.22
CA PRO A 18 30.50 -20.79 40.31
C PRO A 18 29.10 -21.25 39.83
N ARG A 19 28.15 -21.46 40.76
CA ARG A 19 26.78 -21.98 40.57
C ARG A 19 25.79 -21.27 41.52
N ARG A 20 24.55 -21.06 41.03
CA ARG A 20 23.21 -21.04 41.69
C ARG A 20 23.08 -20.87 43.22
N GLY A 21 22.13 -20.02 43.64
CA GLY A 21 21.34 -20.11 44.88
C GLY A 21 20.72 -18.74 45.25
N LEU A 22 19.44 -18.46 45.54
CA LEU A 22 18.13 -19.16 45.69
C LEU A 22 17.49 -18.86 47.07
N ALA A 23 16.33 -18.19 47.10
CA ALA A 23 15.45 -18.02 48.27
C ALA A 23 14.00 -17.64 47.84
N LEU A 24 13.01 -17.89 48.71
CA LEU A 24 11.55 -17.60 48.53
C LEU A 24 11.02 -16.84 49.76
N ALA A 25 9.88 -16.13 49.65
CA ALA A 25 8.71 -16.33 50.53
C ALA A 25 7.49 -15.41 50.28
N THR A 26 6.32 -16.04 50.21
CA THR A 26 4.91 -15.59 50.13
C THR A 26 4.34 -14.77 51.31
N ALA A 27 3.27 -14.00 51.08
CA ALA A 27 2.04 -13.92 51.93
C ALA A 27 0.87 -13.19 51.21
N ALA A 28 -0.38 -13.29 51.70
CA ALA A 28 -1.61 -12.82 51.01
C ALA A 28 -2.62 -12.10 51.94
N GLY A 29 -3.66 -11.47 51.36
CA GLY A 29 -4.82 -10.86 52.05
C GLY A 29 -5.98 -10.52 51.09
N LEU A 30 -7.24 -10.55 51.56
CA LEU A 30 -8.46 -10.53 50.73
C LEU A 30 -9.67 -9.88 51.46
N VAL A 31 -10.67 -9.36 50.73
CA VAL A 31 -12.16 -9.32 51.02
C VAL A 31 -12.87 -8.35 50.02
N ALA A 32 -14.19 -8.49 49.81
CA ALA A 32 -14.97 -7.93 48.67
C ALA A 32 -16.40 -7.41 49.06
N ALA A 33 -17.29 -7.25 48.05
CA ALA A 33 -18.76 -6.94 48.08
C ALA A 33 -19.18 -5.46 47.86
N LEU A 34 -20.31 -5.10 47.18
CA LEU A 34 -21.30 -5.84 46.36
C LEU A 34 -22.17 -4.89 45.47
N LEU A 35 -22.54 -5.35 44.26
CA LEU A 35 -23.72 -5.03 43.41
C LEU A 35 -24.14 -3.59 43.03
N GLY A 36 -24.25 -3.38 41.71
CA GLY A 36 -25.14 -2.44 41.01
C GLY A 36 -25.18 -2.80 39.51
N ALA A 37 -26.35 -2.96 38.89
CA ALA A 37 -26.47 -3.59 37.57
C ALA A 37 -26.57 -2.59 36.40
N VAL A 38 -25.80 -2.84 35.35
CA VAL A 38 -25.97 -2.28 34.00
C VAL A 38 -26.15 -3.45 33.04
N VAL A 39 -27.09 -3.35 32.10
CA VAL A 39 -27.21 -4.32 30.99
C VAL A 39 -26.17 -3.93 29.94
N VAL A 40 -25.02 -4.58 30.00
CA VAL A 40 -23.95 -4.47 29.00
C VAL A 40 -24.21 -5.55 27.94
N ALA A 41 -24.34 -5.16 26.68
CA ALA A 41 -24.29 -6.12 25.57
C ALA A 41 -22.90 -6.77 25.56
N PRO A 42 -22.79 -8.10 25.37
CA PRO A 42 -21.50 -8.78 25.49
C PRO A 42 -20.51 -8.23 24.45
N ALA A 43 -19.36 -7.75 24.92
CA ALA A 43 -18.22 -7.52 24.05
C ALA A 43 -17.74 -8.88 23.53
N HIS A 44 -17.46 -8.98 22.22
CA HIS A 44 -16.83 -10.17 21.65
C HIS A 44 -15.42 -10.32 22.25
N ALA A 45 -15.19 -11.42 22.99
CA ALA A 45 -13.94 -11.66 23.70
C ALA A 45 -13.03 -12.60 22.89
N ALA A 46 -12.00 -12.03 22.25
CA ALA A 46 -11.04 -12.76 21.41
C ALA A 46 -9.85 -13.40 22.19
N ASP A 47 -10.01 -13.65 23.49
CA ASP A 47 -8.93 -14.15 24.35
C ASP A 47 -8.76 -15.68 24.29
N GLY A 48 -7.63 -16.14 23.77
CA GLY A 48 -7.27 -17.57 23.71
C GLY A 48 -6.83 -18.17 25.05
N VAL A 49 -7.17 -19.45 25.30
CA VAL A 49 -6.90 -20.14 26.57
C VAL A 49 -5.47 -20.68 26.61
N THR A 50 -4.59 -20.02 27.36
CA THR A 50 -3.18 -20.45 27.54
C THR A 50 -3.00 -21.25 28.83
N VAL A 51 -2.21 -22.34 28.76
CA VAL A 51 -1.83 -23.21 29.88
C VAL A 51 -0.31 -23.28 29.98
N ARG A 52 0.26 -22.81 31.10
CA ARG A 52 1.70 -22.70 31.36
C ARG A 52 2.23 -23.89 32.18
N VAL A 53 3.55 -24.09 32.17
CA VAL A 53 4.22 -25.24 32.81
C VAL A 53 4.19 -25.15 34.34
N GLY A 54 3.11 -25.64 34.93
CA GLY A 54 2.85 -25.61 36.37
C GLY A 54 1.40 -25.31 36.73
N ASP A 55 0.60 -24.86 35.76
CA ASP A 55 -0.82 -24.61 35.91
C ASP A 55 -1.60 -25.93 36.09
N THR A 56 -2.83 -25.85 36.58
CA THR A 56 -3.70 -27.01 36.82
C THR A 56 -4.04 -27.82 35.56
N GLY A 57 -3.94 -27.20 34.38
CA GLY A 57 -4.07 -27.87 33.09
C GLY A 57 -2.82 -28.64 32.64
N PHE A 58 -1.66 -28.47 33.29
CA PHE A 58 -0.40 -29.08 32.87
C PHE A 58 -0.02 -30.32 33.71
N ALA A 59 0.18 -31.46 33.05
CA ALA A 59 0.56 -32.72 33.67
C ALA A 59 1.78 -33.37 32.97
N THR A 60 2.52 -34.22 33.71
CA THR A 60 3.64 -34.98 33.15
C THR A 60 3.67 -36.42 33.66
N THR A 61 3.92 -37.38 32.77
CA THR A 61 4.28 -38.76 33.10
C THR A 61 5.73 -39.05 32.73
N GLY A 62 6.39 -39.94 33.47
CA GLY A 62 7.83 -40.15 33.36
C GLY A 62 8.68 -39.01 33.97
N THR A 63 9.99 -39.07 33.77
CA THR A 63 10.95 -38.18 34.44
C THR A 63 11.18 -36.89 33.66
N TRP A 64 10.58 -35.80 34.12
CA TRP A 64 10.81 -34.44 33.59
C TRP A 64 11.64 -33.59 34.55
N GLN A 65 12.59 -32.84 34.02
CA GLN A 65 13.48 -31.93 34.75
C GLN A 65 13.13 -30.47 34.43
N VAL A 66 13.32 -29.59 35.41
CA VAL A 66 13.11 -28.14 35.23
C VAL A 66 14.22 -27.58 34.34
N SER A 67 13.83 -26.87 33.29
CA SER A 67 14.74 -26.21 32.36
C SER A 67 15.44 -25.01 32.99
N ALA A 68 16.45 -24.48 32.29
CA ALA A 68 17.05 -23.18 32.59
C ALA A 68 16.70 -22.11 31.53
N ALA A 69 15.98 -22.50 30.47
CA ALA A 69 15.44 -21.60 29.45
C ALA A 69 13.93 -21.42 29.66
N THR A 70 13.42 -20.27 29.24
CA THR A 70 12.00 -19.97 29.15
C THR A 70 11.44 -20.39 27.79
N ASP A 71 10.12 -20.30 27.63
CA ASP A 71 9.47 -20.24 26.32
C ASP A 71 9.43 -18.77 25.82
N PRO A 72 8.83 -18.45 24.65
CA PRO A 72 8.85 -17.09 24.08
C PRO A 72 8.24 -16.04 25.02
N ASP A 73 7.16 -16.39 25.71
CA ASP A 73 6.45 -15.57 26.71
C ASP A 73 7.24 -15.38 28.03
N GLY A 74 8.46 -15.90 28.13
CA GLY A 74 9.26 -15.84 29.36
C GLY A 74 8.80 -16.81 30.47
N ALA A 75 7.89 -17.73 30.19
CA ALA A 75 7.34 -18.65 31.20
C ALA A 75 8.27 -19.86 31.45
N PRO A 76 8.13 -20.57 32.59
CA PRO A 76 8.97 -21.73 32.92
C PRO A 76 8.82 -22.88 31.92
N THR A 77 9.88 -23.67 31.72
CA THR A 77 9.84 -24.83 30.82
C THR A 77 10.42 -26.08 31.48
N ARG A 78 10.10 -27.26 30.92
CA ARG A 78 10.64 -28.55 31.33
C ARG A 78 11.27 -29.29 30.16
N TYR A 79 12.13 -30.25 30.47
CA TYR A 79 12.67 -31.18 29.47
C TYR A 79 12.77 -32.60 30.01
N THR A 80 12.78 -33.57 29.10
CA THR A 80 13.06 -34.97 29.40
C THR A 80 14.11 -35.54 28.46
N THR A 81 14.90 -36.48 28.98
CA THR A 81 15.78 -37.35 28.19
C THR A 81 15.32 -38.82 28.23
N ALA A 82 14.31 -39.13 29.04
CA ALA A 82 13.75 -40.47 29.20
C ALA A 82 12.74 -40.75 28.08
N LEU A 83 12.85 -41.91 27.44
CA LEU A 83 11.88 -42.37 26.46
C LEU A 83 10.51 -42.60 27.12
N ASP A 84 9.45 -42.47 26.33
CA ASP A 84 8.04 -42.63 26.71
C ASP A 84 7.54 -41.65 27.80
N ALA A 85 8.40 -40.73 28.27
CA ALA A 85 8.01 -39.62 29.10
C ALA A 85 7.18 -38.61 28.29
N ARG A 86 6.03 -38.21 28.85
CA ARG A 86 5.03 -37.35 28.21
C ARG A 86 4.73 -36.12 29.06
N ALA A 87 4.51 -34.99 28.42
CA ALA A 87 3.84 -33.84 29.00
C ALA A 87 2.51 -33.61 28.28
N THR A 88 1.51 -33.10 29.00
CA THR A 88 0.14 -32.89 28.51
C THR A 88 -0.38 -31.58 29.05
N TRP A 89 -1.05 -30.80 28.19
CA TRP A 89 -1.80 -29.59 28.52
C TRP A 89 -3.27 -29.87 28.21
N THR A 90 -4.17 -29.59 29.15
CA THR A 90 -5.63 -29.73 28.98
C THR A 90 -6.29 -28.36 29.00
N PHE A 91 -7.11 -28.11 27.98
CA PHE A 91 -7.86 -26.88 27.76
C PHE A 91 -9.36 -27.15 27.91
N VAL A 92 -10.13 -26.10 28.18
CA VAL A 92 -11.60 -26.11 28.11
C VAL A 92 -11.98 -24.98 27.17
N ALA A 93 -12.78 -25.27 26.14
CA ALA A 93 -13.28 -24.22 25.26
C ALA A 93 -14.27 -23.31 26.03
N PRO A 94 -14.11 -21.97 25.99
CA PRO A 94 -15.07 -21.07 26.62
C PRO A 94 -16.40 -21.06 25.87
N GLU A 95 -16.35 -21.13 24.54
CA GLU A 95 -17.50 -21.07 23.63
C GLU A 95 -17.44 -22.23 22.61
N GLY A 96 -18.35 -22.24 21.63
CA GLY A 96 -18.38 -23.25 20.57
C GLY A 96 -17.71 -22.73 19.29
N GLY A 97 -16.77 -23.49 18.73
CA GLY A 97 -16.09 -23.11 17.48
C GLY A 97 -14.88 -23.98 17.13
N VAL A 98 -14.19 -23.61 16.05
CA VAL A 98 -12.88 -24.18 15.69
C VAL A 98 -11.79 -23.45 16.46
N TYR A 99 -10.87 -24.23 17.04
CA TYR A 99 -9.75 -23.73 17.83
C TYR A 99 -8.43 -24.35 17.41
N ARG A 100 -7.40 -23.53 17.26
CA ARG A 100 -6.02 -23.94 16.99
C ARG A 100 -5.26 -24.22 18.28
N LEU A 101 -4.59 -25.37 18.33
CA LEU A 101 -3.71 -25.77 19.43
C LEU A 101 -2.26 -25.46 19.06
N GLU A 102 -1.60 -24.65 19.88
CA GLU A 102 -0.23 -24.19 19.64
C GLU A 102 0.68 -24.51 20.83
N ALA A 103 1.94 -24.83 20.55
CA ALA A 103 2.97 -25.18 21.53
C ALA A 103 4.09 -24.13 21.55
N ALA A 104 4.42 -23.62 22.73
CA ALA A 104 5.55 -22.72 22.90
C ALA A 104 6.87 -23.51 22.88
N ILE A 105 7.76 -23.19 21.94
CA ILE A 105 9.01 -23.93 21.74
C ILE A 105 10.18 -23.16 22.39
N PRO A 106 10.82 -23.68 23.45
CA PRO A 106 11.89 -22.96 24.15
C PRO A 106 13.14 -22.76 23.26
N ASP A 107 13.72 -21.55 23.22
CA ASP A 107 14.98 -21.30 22.49
C ASP A 107 16.15 -22.05 23.13
N VAL A 108 16.38 -23.28 22.68
CA VAL A 108 17.55 -24.07 23.04
C VAL A 108 17.98 -24.95 21.88
N ALA A 109 19.16 -24.70 21.31
CA ALA A 109 19.72 -25.44 20.18
C ALA A 109 20.13 -26.92 20.47
N ASN A 110 19.72 -27.50 21.60
CA ASN A 110 19.93 -28.94 21.93
C ASN A 110 18.65 -29.68 22.31
N SER A 111 17.52 -29.17 21.83
CA SER A 111 16.19 -29.78 21.95
C SER A 111 16.04 -31.00 21.01
N ASP A 112 14.81 -31.43 20.76
CA ASP A 112 14.51 -32.60 19.94
C ASP A 112 14.02 -32.18 18.54
N PRO A 113 14.78 -32.46 17.46
CA PRO A 113 14.39 -32.08 16.09
C PRO A 113 13.27 -32.97 15.52
N ALA A 114 12.77 -33.94 16.29
CA ALA A 114 11.63 -34.77 15.94
C ALA A 114 10.66 -34.93 17.13
N ALA A 115 10.31 -33.83 17.80
CA ALA A 115 9.36 -33.83 18.90
C ALA A 115 7.95 -34.16 18.40
N SER A 116 7.40 -35.30 18.82
CA SER A 116 6.03 -35.70 18.48
C SER A 116 5.03 -35.05 19.44
N TYR A 117 4.21 -34.15 18.89
CA TYR A 117 3.08 -33.50 19.54
C TYR A 117 1.76 -34.07 19.00
N THR A 118 0.82 -34.42 19.87
CA THR A 118 -0.52 -34.89 19.53
C THR A 118 -1.58 -33.96 20.16
N ALA A 119 -2.38 -33.32 19.32
CA ALA A 119 -3.61 -32.62 19.67
C ALA A 119 -4.79 -33.60 19.61
N ALA A 120 -5.73 -33.52 20.55
CA ALA A 120 -6.89 -34.40 20.63
C ALA A 120 -8.04 -33.80 21.46
N GLY A 121 -9.28 -34.11 21.09
CA GLY A 121 -10.50 -33.56 21.69
C GLY A 121 -11.38 -32.94 20.61
N GLY A 122 -12.61 -32.57 20.96
CA GLY A 122 -13.55 -32.05 19.96
C GLY A 122 -14.23 -33.11 19.09
N SER A 123 -14.80 -32.64 17.98
CA SER A 123 -15.03 -33.44 16.77
C SER A 123 -13.68 -33.74 16.08
N GLY A 124 -13.57 -34.88 15.42
CA GLY A 124 -12.36 -35.25 14.65
C GLY A 124 -11.37 -36.19 15.35
N ALA A 125 -10.36 -36.61 14.60
CA ALA A 125 -9.34 -37.57 15.04
C ALA A 125 -8.10 -36.87 15.64
N PRO A 126 -7.33 -37.51 16.55
CA PRO A 126 -6.12 -36.93 17.14
C PRO A 126 -5.02 -36.57 16.11
N VAL A 127 -4.85 -35.28 15.83
CA VAL A 127 -3.81 -34.75 14.94
C VAL A 127 -2.44 -34.88 15.61
N THR A 128 -1.47 -35.50 14.93
CA THR A 128 -0.09 -35.61 15.43
C THR A 128 0.90 -34.93 14.49
N ARG A 129 1.53 -33.84 14.96
CA ARG A 129 2.58 -33.11 14.25
C ARG A 129 3.95 -33.48 14.82
N ILE A 130 4.94 -33.62 13.94
CA ILE A 130 6.35 -33.64 14.34
C ILE A 130 6.88 -32.20 14.24
N VAL A 131 7.51 -31.71 15.30
CA VAL A 131 8.10 -30.35 15.37
C VAL A 131 9.59 -30.46 15.60
N ASP A 132 10.39 -29.75 14.81
CA ASP A 132 11.81 -29.60 15.05
C ASP A 132 12.04 -28.51 16.11
N GLN A 133 12.26 -28.90 17.36
CA GLN A 133 12.50 -27.95 18.46
C GLN A 133 13.88 -27.26 18.42
N THR A 134 14.67 -27.47 17.36
CA THR A 134 15.96 -26.82 17.12
C THR A 134 15.89 -25.79 15.99
N ALA A 135 15.02 -26.01 15.01
CA ALA A 135 14.67 -25.06 13.96
C ALA A 135 13.55 -24.10 14.40
N THR A 136 12.40 -24.62 14.87
CA THR A 136 11.23 -23.86 15.33
C THR A 136 11.41 -23.29 16.75
N ARG A 137 12.63 -22.93 17.14
CA ARG A 137 12.97 -22.59 18.54
C ARG A 137 12.77 -21.09 18.80
N GLY A 138 12.24 -20.75 19.97
CA GLY A 138 11.93 -19.36 20.33
C GLY A 138 10.60 -18.84 19.76
N THR A 139 9.78 -19.70 19.14
CA THR A 139 8.48 -19.34 18.55
C THR A 139 7.33 -20.19 19.09
N TRP A 140 6.11 -19.81 18.72
CA TRP A 140 4.90 -20.61 18.94
C TRP A 140 4.64 -21.50 17.71
N ALA A 141 4.59 -22.81 17.91
CA ALA A 141 4.35 -23.78 16.83
C ALA A 141 2.91 -24.29 16.85
N VAL A 142 2.15 -24.00 15.79
CA VAL A 142 0.85 -24.63 15.52
C VAL A 142 1.00 -26.15 15.47
N ILE A 143 0.16 -26.89 16.19
CA ILE A 143 0.16 -28.37 16.19
C ILE A 143 -1.01 -28.92 15.36
N GLY A 144 -2.18 -28.29 15.43
CA GLY A 144 -3.38 -28.66 14.67
C GLY A 144 -4.61 -27.94 15.22
N ALA A 145 -5.73 -28.05 14.50
CA ALA A 145 -7.03 -27.52 14.93
C ALA A 145 -7.94 -28.62 15.52
N VAL A 146 -8.93 -28.21 16.30
CA VAL A 146 -10.03 -29.03 16.83
C VAL A 146 -11.33 -28.22 16.83
N GLU A 147 -12.47 -28.86 16.52
CA GLU A 147 -13.79 -28.25 16.70
C GLU A 147 -14.31 -28.61 18.10
N LEU A 148 -14.60 -27.61 18.94
CA LEU A 148 -15.03 -27.80 20.32
C LEU A 148 -16.38 -27.14 20.56
N ALA A 149 -17.31 -27.83 21.21
CA ALA A 149 -18.47 -27.21 21.83
C ALA A 149 -18.08 -26.48 23.13
N ALA A 150 -18.88 -25.48 23.53
CA ALA A 150 -18.66 -24.73 24.78
C ALA A 150 -18.55 -25.67 26.00
N GLY A 151 -17.46 -25.54 26.76
CA GLY A 151 -17.14 -26.41 27.90
C GLY A 151 -16.52 -27.78 27.55
N GLN A 152 -16.33 -28.11 26.27
CA GLN A 152 -15.64 -29.33 25.84
C GLN A 152 -14.12 -29.20 26.06
N GLN A 153 -13.47 -30.33 26.30
CA GLN A 153 -12.02 -30.38 26.55
C GLN A 153 -11.22 -30.74 25.30
N ALA A 154 -10.13 -30.03 25.12
CA ALA A 154 -9.03 -30.41 24.25
C ALA A 154 -7.78 -30.74 25.07
N THR A 155 -6.91 -31.56 24.51
CA THR A 155 -5.61 -31.91 25.07
C THR A 155 -4.55 -31.77 23.99
N LEU A 156 -3.45 -31.11 24.35
CA LEU A 156 -2.19 -31.24 23.64
C LEU A 156 -1.29 -32.17 24.46
N SER A 157 -0.48 -33.01 23.82
CA SER A 157 0.56 -33.76 24.51
C SER A 157 1.82 -33.93 23.67
N ILE A 158 2.98 -34.01 24.31
CA ILE A 158 4.27 -34.26 23.68
C ILE A 158 4.89 -35.52 24.30
N THR A 159 5.40 -36.44 23.47
CA THR A 159 6.02 -37.70 23.96
C THR A 159 7.43 -37.86 23.40
N ARG A 160 8.42 -38.18 24.24
CA ARG A 160 9.78 -38.50 23.78
C ARG A 160 9.84 -39.90 23.17
N ALA A 161 9.75 -39.98 21.85
CA ALA A 161 9.86 -41.22 21.09
C ALA A 161 11.30 -41.76 21.03
N ALA A 162 11.45 -43.07 20.80
CA ALA A 162 12.75 -43.75 20.69
C ALA A 162 13.57 -43.38 19.44
N SER A 163 12.96 -42.69 18.47
CA SER A 163 13.55 -42.28 17.19
C SER A 163 14.16 -40.88 17.18
N GLY A 164 13.94 -40.07 18.22
CA GLY A 164 14.44 -38.68 18.28
C GLY A 164 15.97 -38.61 18.35
N THR A 165 16.59 -37.89 17.41
CA THR A 165 18.05 -37.71 17.35
C THR A 165 18.57 -36.65 18.32
N GLY A 166 17.69 -35.78 18.82
CA GLY A 166 18.04 -34.71 19.77
C GLY A 166 18.10 -35.20 21.22
N THR A 167 18.89 -34.53 22.05
CA THR A 167 19.22 -35.04 23.39
C THR A 167 18.15 -34.77 24.44
N ASN A 168 17.28 -33.77 24.24
CA ASN A 168 16.27 -33.35 25.22
C ASN A 168 14.95 -32.98 24.53
N THR A 169 13.85 -33.66 24.82
CA THR A 169 12.50 -33.23 24.38
C THR A 169 11.98 -32.18 25.36
N ARG A 170 11.50 -31.03 24.88
CA ARG A 170 11.11 -29.87 25.73
C ARG A 170 9.61 -29.61 25.74
N ALA A 171 9.13 -29.03 26.83
CA ALA A 171 7.75 -28.59 27.01
C ALA A 171 7.75 -27.17 27.60
N GLY A 172 7.24 -26.20 26.85
CA GLY A 172 6.90 -24.85 27.33
C GLY A 172 5.39 -24.73 27.63
N SER A 173 4.86 -23.53 27.56
CA SER A 173 3.41 -23.29 27.57
C SER A 173 2.74 -23.85 26.31
N ALA A 174 1.42 -23.93 26.32
CA ALA A 174 0.61 -24.24 25.15
C ALA A 174 -0.69 -23.42 25.18
N ARG A 175 -1.30 -23.12 24.05
CA ARG A 175 -2.53 -22.30 23.97
C ARG A 175 -3.56 -22.85 22.99
N LEU A 176 -4.83 -22.53 23.26
CA LEU A 176 -6.01 -22.81 22.46
C LEU A 176 -6.55 -21.47 21.95
N VAL A 177 -6.36 -21.17 20.66
CA VAL A 177 -6.73 -19.89 20.03
C VAL A 177 -7.98 -20.10 19.17
N PRO A 178 -9.00 -19.22 19.20
CA PRO A 178 -10.08 -19.26 18.21
C PRO A 178 -9.50 -19.13 16.79
N ASP A 179 -9.98 -19.93 15.84
CA ASP A 179 -9.56 -19.81 14.43
C ASP A 179 -10.71 -19.19 13.62
N THR A 180 -10.54 -17.93 13.20
CA THR A 180 -11.62 -17.09 12.64
C THR A 180 -11.37 -16.56 11.23
N GLU A 181 -10.17 -16.78 10.67
CA GLU A 181 -9.73 -16.15 9.41
C GLU A 181 -9.68 -17.12 8.21
N ILE A 182 -10.02 -18.40 8.40
CA ILE A 182 -9.96 -19.40 7.32
C ILE A 182 -11.13 -20.38 7.39
N GLU A 183 -12.01 -20.37 6.38
CA GLU A 183 -12.80 -21.56 6.04
C GLU A 183 -11.85 -22.63 5.47
N VAL A 184 -11.12 -23.35 6.34
CA VAL A 184 -10.41 -24.57 5.95
C VAL A 184 -11.47 -25.65 5.73
N PRO A 185 -11.68 -26.16 4.50
CA PRO A 185 -12.41 -27.42 4.33
C PRO A 185 -11.56 -28.50 5.01
N PRO A 186 -12.09 -29.23 6.01
CA PRO A 186 -11.26 -29.99 6.92
C PRO A 186 -10.40 -31.01 6.16
N PRO A 187 -9.11 -31.21 6.53
CA PRO A 187 -8.34 -32.35 6.05
C PRO A 187 -9.09 -33.62 6.50
N GLY A 188 -9.68 -34.30 5.51
CA GLY A 188 -11.01 -34.92 5.69
C GLY A 188 -11.14 -35.89 6.87
N GLU A 189 -12.33 -35.88 7.50
CA GLU A 189 -12.77 -37.03 8.28
C GLU A 189 -12.67 -38.29 7.40
N THR A 190 -12.08 -39.36 7.92
CA THR A 190 -11.72 -40.52 7.11
C THR A 190 -12.92 -41.43 6.82
N GLY A 191 -13.84 -40.94 5.98
CA GLY A 191 -14.53 -41.75 4.98
C GLY A 191 -13.49 -42.28 3.99
N LEU A 192 -12.90 -43.43 4.36
CA LEU A 192 -11.67 -44.01 3.80
C LEU A 192 -11.68 -44.18 2.26
N PRO A 193 -10.51 -44.25 1.57
CA PRO A 193 -9.21 -44.64 2.15
C PRO A 193 -7.93 -43.87 1.75
N TYR A 194 -7.92 -42.93 0.80
CA TYR A 194 -6.67 -42.50 0.16
C TYR A 194 -6.33 -41.02 0.32
N SER A 195 -5.15 -40.76 0.89
CA SER A 195 -4.44 -39.49 0.83
C SER A 195 -2.95 -39.72 0.55
N GLU A 196 -2.35 -38.77 -0.14
CA GLU A 196 -0.91 -38.69 -0.40
C GLU A 196 -0.41 -37.29 -0.02
N THR A 197 0.72 -37.24 0.67
CA THR A 197 1.37 -36.00 1.14
C THR A 197 2.83 -35.90 0.70
N TRP A 198 3.30 -36.84 -0.14
CA TRP A 198 4.66 -36.91 -0.69
C TRP A 198 5.79 -37.08 0.33
N SER A 199 5.48 -37.08 1.63
CA SER A 199 6.38 -37.35 2.75
C SER A 199 7.09 -38.73 2.69
N GLY A 200 6.54 -39.68 1.91
CA GLY A 200 7.18 -40.97 1.60
C GLY A 200 8.07 -40.97 0.35
N GLY A 201 8.22 -39.82 -0.31
CA GLY A 201 8.71 -39.72 -1.68
C GLY A 201 7.77 -40.40 -2.68
N THR A 202 8.24 -40.65 -3.91
CA THR A 202 7.47 -41.34 -4.96
C THR A 202 7.33 -42.85 -4.73
N ALA A 203 7.76 -43.39 -3.58
CA ALA A 203 7.82 -44.84 -3.31
C ALA A 203 6.46 -45.56 -3.29
N GLY A 204 5.36 -44.84 -3.05
CA GLY A 204 3.99 -45.37 -3.15
C GLY A 204 3.50 -45.59 -4.59
N TRP A 205 4.20 -45.07 -5.60
CA TRP A 205 3.69 -44.90 -6.96
C TRP A 205 4.40 -45.79 -8.00
N THR A 206 3.72 -46.02 -9.12
CA THR A 206 4.19 -46.90 -10.19
C THR A 206 3.81 -46.35 -11.58
N PRO A 207 4.69 -46.43 -12.60
CA PRO A 207 4.44 -45.79 -13.89
C PRO A 207 3.43 -46.56 -14.76
N LEU A 208 2.51 -45.82 -15.37
CA LEU A 208 1.69 -46.22 -16.53
C LEU A 208 2.40 -45.95 -17.86
N SER A 209 3.36 -45.03 -17.88
CA SER A 209 4.37 -44.84 -18.93
C SER A 209 5.50 -43.94 -18.43
N GLY A 210 6.60 -43.88 -19.18
CA GLY A 210 7.80 -43.14 -18.77
C GLY A 210 8.57 -43.88 -17.68
N SER A 211 9.08 -43.15 -16.69
CA SER A 211 9.87 -43.67 -15.58
C SER A 211 9.48 -42.95 -14.30
N LEU A 212 9.38 -43.68 -13.19
CA LEU A 212 9.17 -43.08 -11.87
C LEU A 212 10.31 -42.11 -11.50
N ALA A 213 11.52 -42.34 -12.03
CA ALA A 213 12.68 -41.47 -11.83
C ALA A 213 12.65 -40.15 -12.64
N SER A 214 11.56 -39.86 -13.37
CA SER A 214 11.29 -38.51 -13.88
C SER A 214 10.43 -37.68 -12.92
N TRP A 215 10.13 -38.19 -11.72
CA TRP A 215 9.31 -37.51 -10.71
C TRP A 215 10.13 -37.38 -9.42
N SER A 216 10.29 -36.15 -8.98
CA SER A 216 10.95 -35.76 -7.72
C SER A 216 9.91 -35.33 -6.68
N VAL A 217 10.34 -35.07 -5.44
CA VAL A 217 9.54 -34.35 -4.46
C VAL A 217 10.37 -33.16 -3.99
N GLU A 218 9.75 -31.99 -3.92
CA GLU A 218 10.34 -30.79 -3.33
C GLU A 218 9.50 -30.31 -2.15
N GLY A 219 10.14 -29.59 -1.23
CA GLY A 219 9.50 -28.95 -0.09
C GLY A 219 9.72 -27.44 -0.16
N GLY A 220 8.70 -26.68 0.24
CA GLY A 220 8.64 -25.23 0.10
C GLY A 220 7.32 -24.71 0.63
N GLU A 221 6.68 -23.84 -0.14
CA GLU A 221 5.31 -23.34 0.09
C GLU A 221 4.27 -24.46 0.24
N VAL A 222 4.37 -25.49 -0.61
CA VAL A 222 3.57 -26.72 -0.57
C VAL A 222 4.49 -27.91 -0.84
N ASP A 223 4.47 -28.93 0.03
CA ASP A 223 5.15 -30.21 -0.22
C ASP A 223 4.52 -30.91 -1.44
N ALA A 224 5.31 -31.15 -2.49
CA ALA A 224 4.78 -31.51 -3.81
C ALA A 224 5.65 -32.51 -4.58
N VAL A 225 4.99 -33.37 -5.38
CA VAL A 225 5.67 -34.16 -6.42
C VAL A 225 5.87 -33.30 -7.66
N THR A 226 7.06 -33.35 -8.25
CA THR A 226 7.50 -32.42 -9.30
C THR A 226 8.01 -33.13 -10.53
N ILE A 227 7.84 -32.52 -11.70
CA ILE A 227 8.32 -33.05 -12.97
C ILE A 227 8.54 -31.95 -14.03
N ASP A 228 9.81 -31.64 -14.32
CA ASP A 228 10.21 -31.12 -15.63
C ASP A 228 10.27 -32.29 -16.62
N ASN A 229 9.47 -32.20 -17.68
CA ASN A 229 9.68 -32.97 -18.89
C ASN A 229 9.44 -32.17 -20.19
N LEU A 230 9.74 -30.87 -20.17
CA LEU A 230 9.55 -29.91 -21.28
C LEU A 230 10.11 -30.40 -22.62
N THR A 231 11.28 -31.06 -22.59
CA THR A 231 11.96 -31.59 -23.78
C THR A 231 11.54 -33.01 -24.20
N ALA A 232 10.55 -33.61 -23.52
CA ALA A 232 10.20 -35.02 -23.72
C ALA A 232 9.48 -35.31 -25.05
N ASN A 233 9.69 -36.54 -25.53
CA ASN A 233 9.09 -37.09 -26.75
C ASN A 233 7.95 -38.09 -26.48
N ALA A 234 7.65 -38.37 -25.21
CA ALA A 234 6.50 -39.16 -24.75
C ALA A 234 6.13 -38.74 -23.32
N GLY A 235 4.87 -38.88 -22.93
CA GLY A 235 4.40 -38.49 -21.60
C GLY A 235 4.79 -39.48 -20.49
N SER A 236 5.18 -38.95 -19.34
CA SER A 236 5.35 -39.70 -18.09
C SER A 236 4.02 -39.73 -17.35
N TYR A 237 3.55 -40.91 -16.97
CA TYR A 237 2.28 -41.08 -16.24
C TYR A 237 2.51 -42.04 -15.08
N VAL A 238 2.07 -41.69 -13.88
CA VAL A 238 2.23 -42.46 -12.64
C VAL A 238 0.90 -42.62 -11.92
N ARG A 239 0.73 -43.72 -11.20
CA ARG A 239 -0.45 -43.97 -10.36
C ARG A 239 -0.06 -44.57 -9.01
N PRO A 240 -0.94 -44.57 -8.01
CA PRO A 240 -0.75 -45.33 -6.79
C PRO A 240 -0.52 -46.83 -7.09
N THR A 241 0.42 -47.46 -6.37
CA THR A 241 0.78 -48.87 -6.60
C THR A 241 -0.34 -49.81 -6.13
N ALA A 242 -0.91 -49.54 -4.97
CA ALA A 242 -2.22 -50.05 -4.56
C ALA A 242 -3.31 -49.28 -5.31
N ALA A 243 -4.27 -49.97 -5.92
CA ALA A 243 -5.40 -49.29 -6.57
C ALA A 243 -6.38 -48.79 -5.50
N ILE A 244 -6.85 -47.54 -5.62
CA ILE A 244 -7.75 -46.90 -4.64
C ILE A 244 -9.11 -47.60 -4.56
N ALA A 245 -9.60 -48.14 -5.69
CA ALA A 245 -10.97 -48.62 -5.89
C ALA A 245 -12.01 -47.50 -5.70
N LEU A 246 -11.95 -46.49 -6.58
CA LEU A 246 -12.90 -45.36 -6.61
C LEU A 246 -14.37 -45.85 -6.55
N PRO A 247 -15.23 -45.26 -5.70
CA PRO A 247 -16.65 -45.61 -5.59
C PRO A 247 -17.48 -44.95 -6.70
N GLU A 248 -18.82 -45.07 -6.64
CA GLU A 248 -19.68 -44.43 -7.65
C GLU A 248 -19.80 -42.91 -7.44
N THR A 249 -19.76 -42.44 -6.20
CA THR A 249 -19.82 -41.01 -5.85
C THR A 249 -18.58 -40.66 -5.03
N TYR A 250 -17.74 -39.76 -5.54
CA TYR A 250 -16.49 -39.38 -4.88
C TYR A 250 -16.10 -37.93 -5.17
N ARG A 251 -15.17 -37.41 -4.37
CA ARG A 251 -14.42 -36.19 -4.65
C ARG A 251 -12.92 -36.45 -4.59
N ILE A 252 -12.15 -35.77 -5.43
CA ILE A 252 -10.69 -35.67 -5.38
C ILE A 252 -10.33 -34.20 -5.16
N ARG A 253 -9.38 -33.90 -4.27
CA ARG A 253 -8.81 -32.55 -4.09
C ARG A 253 -7.28 -32.60 -4.15
N THR A 254 -6.67 -31.61 -4.80
CA THR A 254 -5.20 -31.41 -4.81
C THR A 254 -4.83 -29.97 -5.20
N SER A 255 -3.76 -29.43 -4.63
CA SER A 255 -3.12 -28.20 -5.13
C SER A 255 -2.26 -28.52 -6.35
N VAL A 256 -2.27 -27.68 -7.39
CA VAL A 256 -1.49 -27.87 -8.62
C VAL A 256 -0.80 -26.57 -9.00
N ARG A 257 0.42 -26.65 -9.51
CA ARG A 257 1.17 -25.52 -10.07
C ARG A 257 1.82 -25.94 -11.39
N LEU A 258 1.80 -25.05 -12.37
CA LEU A 258 2.17 -25.35 -13.75
C LEU A 258 3.06 -24.23 -14.29
N ASP A 259 4.38 -24.39 -14.14
CA ASP A 259 5.37 -23.32 -14.34
C ASP A 259 5.68 -23.07 -15.82
N GLU A 260 5.77 -24.12 -16.65
CA GLU A 260 5.96 -23.98 -18.10
C GLU A 260 5.19 -25.05 -18.89
N ILE A 261 4.68 -24.70 -20.08
CA ILE A 261 4.04 -25.63 -21.03
C ILE A 261 4.70 -25.51 -22.41
N GLY A 262 5.43 -26.56 -22.81
CA GLY A 262 5.99 -26.68 -24.15
C GLY A 262 4.94 -26.97 -25.24
N SER A 263 5.35 -26.91 -26.51
CA SER A 263 4.40 -27.07 -27.64
C SER A 263 3.65 -28.42 -27.63
N ASN A 264 2.31 -28.34 -27.60
CA ASN A 264 1.37 -29.46 -27.39
C ASN A 264 1.52 -30.18 -26.04
N GLY A 265 2.05 -29.48 -25.03
CA GLY A 265 2.18 -29.98 -23.67
C GLY A 265 0.83 -30.14 -22.97
N THR A 266 0.79 -31.11 -22.05
CA THR A 266 -0.36 -31.38 -21.19
C THR A 266 0.08 -31.84 -19.82
N LEU A 267 -0.36 -31.13 -18.78
CA LEU A 267 -0.53 -31.71 -17.45
C LEU A 267 -1.85 -32.50 -17.43
N SER A 268 -1.97 -33.53 -16.59
CA SER A 268 -3.17 -34.39 -16.56
C SER A 268 -3.42 -35.07 -15.22
N LEU A 269 -4.68 -35.03 -14.78
CA LEU A 269 -5.24 -35.88 -13.74
C LEU A 269 -6.28 -36.82 -14.38
N LEU A 270 -6.01 -38.12 -14.32
CA LEU A 270 -6.90 -39.17 -14.82
C LEU A 270 -7.74 -39.72 -13.67
N THR A 271 -9.03 -39.94 -13.93
CA THR A 271 -9.94 -40.63 -13.01
C THR A 271 -10.43 -41.95 -13.62
N ASP A 272 -11.05 -42.78 -12.77
CA ASP A 272 -11.68 -44.06 -13.17
C ASP A 272 -10.76 -44.95 -14.04
N VAL A 273 -9.46 -45.01 -13.70
CA VAL A 273 -8.46 -45.77 -14.46
C VAL A 273 -8.62 -47.25 -14.15
N LEU A 274 -9.26 -47.98 -15.07
CA LEU A 274 -9.59 -49.39 -14.92
C LEU A 274 -8.43 -50.33 -15.29
N ALA A 275 -8.52 -51.58 -14.84
CA ALA A 275 -7.56 -52.64 -15.19
C ALA A 275 -7.82 -53.22 -16.59
N PRO A 276 -6.78 -53.57 -17.39
CA PRO A 276 -5.35 -53.48 -17.09
C PRO A 276 -4.83 -52.04 -17.22
N TYR A 277 -4.37 -51.49 -16.10
CA TYR A 277 -4.13 -50.05 -15.92
C TYR A 277 -3.21 -49.48 -17.00
N SER A 278 -3.72 -48.51 -17.76
CA SER A 278 -3.03 -47.97 -18.93
C SER A 278 -3.52 -46.56 -19.24
N HIS A 279 -2.55 -45.67 -19.52
CA HIS A 279 -2.81 -44.29 -19.92
C HIS A 279 -3.45 -44.18 -21.33
N VAL A 280 -3.65 -45.29 -22.06
CA VAL A 280 -4.35 -45.32 -23.36
C VAL A 280 -5.67 -46.11 -23.35
N ALA A 281 -6.15 -46.56 -22.17
CA ALA A 281 -7.36 -47.37 -22.04
C ALA A 281 -8.69 -46.60 -22.18
N GLN A 282 -8.67 -45.40 -22.77
CA GLN A 282 -9.83 -44.52 -22.94
C GLN A 282 -10.49 -44.02 -21.64
N ASN A 283 -9.81 -44.08 -20.50
CA ASN A 283 -10.26 -43.44 -19.25
C ASN A 283 -10.35 -41.92 -19.43
N LEU A 284 -11.14 -41.25 -18.59
CA LEU A 284 -11.28 -39.80 -18.62
C LEU A 284 -10.04 -39.12 -18.04
N ALA A 285 -9.59 -38.04 -18.68
CA ALA A 285 -8.52 -37.18 -18.18
C ALA A 285 -8.97 -35.72 -18.17
N VAL A 286 -8.83 -35.07 -17.01
CA VAL A 286 -8.75 -33.62 -16.93
C VAL A 286 -7.34 -33.24 -17.37
N GLN A 287 -7.21 -32.51 -18.47
CA GLN A 287 -5.92 -32.06 -18.98
C GLN A 287 -5.84 -30.53 -19.00
N PHE A 288 -4.76 -29.98 -18.47
CA PHE A 288 -4.41 -28.56 -18.62
C PHE A 288 -3.30 -28.43 -19.66
N GLY A 289 -3.39 -27.40 -20.51
CA GLY A 289 -2.43 -27.13 -21.58
C GLY A 289 -2.46 -25.66 -21.98
N SER A 290 -1.68 -25.28 -22.99
CA SER A 290 -1.54 -23.89 -23.48
C SER A 290 -2.79 -23.31 -24.19
N ALA A 291 -3.99 -23.79 -23.84
CA ALA A 291 -5.28 -23.40 -24.39
C ALA A 291 -6.42 -23.65 -23.37
N GLY A 292 -6.10 -23.61 -22.07
CA GLY A 292 -7.03 -23.88 -20.97
C GLY A 292 -7.23 -25.37 -20.68
N VAL A 293 -8.43 -25.70 -20.17
CA VAL A 293 -8.82 -27.05 -19.78
C VAL A 293 -9.37 -27.86 -20.97
N LYS A 294 -8.98 -29.13 -21.02
CA LYS A 294 -9.47 -30.09 -22.00
C LYS A 294 -9.81 -31.40 -21.31
N ILE A 295 -11.09 -31.77 -21.36
CA ILE A 295 -11.53 -33.10 -20.93
C ILE A 295 -11.46 -34.04 -22.14
N ALA A 296 -10.64 -35.08 -22.04
CA ALA A 296 -10.38 -35.99 -23.15
C ALA A 296 -10.21 -37.45 -22.68
N LYS A 297 -10.24 -38.38 -23.63
CA LYS A 297 -9.85 -39.78 -23.42
C LYS A 297 -8.47 -40.00 -24.08
N PRO A 298 -7.35 -40.00 -23.33
CA PRO A 298 -6.01 -39.89 -23.92
C PRO A 298 -5.71 -40.96 -24.97
N ASN A 299 -4.98 -40.55 -26.02
CA ASN A 299 -4.61 -41.35 -27.21
C ASN A 299 -5.76 -42.01 -28.01
N SER A 300 -7.02 -41.88 -27.60
CA SER A 300 -8.19 -42.30 -28.41
C SER A 300 -8.53 -41.35 -29.57
N LYS A 301 -7.96 -40.14 -29.56
CA LYS A 301 -8.35 -38.96 -30.36
C LYS A 301 -9.74 -38.38 -30.06
N LEU A 302 -10.45 -38.87 -29.04
CA LEU A 302 -11.71 -38.29 -28.59
C LEU A 302 -11.47 -37.24 -27.49
N THR A 303 -11.56 -35.96 -27.87
CA THR A 303 -11.84 -34.85 -26.95
C THR A 303 -13.32 -34.90 -26.59
N VAL A 304 -13.65 -34.75 -25.30
CA VAL A 304 -15.03 -34.61 -24.80
C VAL A 304 -15.43 -33.14 -24.82
N CYS A 305 -14.57 -32.27 -24.29
CA CYS A 305 -14.65 -30.82 -24.47
C CYS A 305 -13.27 -30.15 -24.31
N SER A 306 -13.16 -28.92 -24.81
CA SER A 306 -12.08 -27.97 -24.52
C SER A 306 -12.71 -26.63 -24.19
N GLY A 307 -12.11 -25.85 -23.29
CA GLY A 307 -12.55 -24.49 -22.93
C GLY A 307 -11.45 -23.75 -22.17
N ALA A 308 -11.70 -22.49 -21.82
CA ALA A 308 -10.80 -21.74 -20.94
C ALA A 308 -10.86 -22.27 -19.49
N SER A 309 -9.94 -21.81 -18.65
CA SER A 309 -9.89 -22.10 -17.21
C SER A 309 -9.09 -21.00 -16.49
N PRO A 310 -9.36 -20.70 -15.20
CA PRO A 310 -8.57 -19.78 -14.37
C PRO A 310 -7.28 -20.45 -13.89
N VAL A 311 -6.52 -21.02 -14.83
CA VAL A 311 -5.21 -21.63 -14.59
C VAL A 311 -4.17 -20.78 -15.27
N GLU A 312 -3.56 -19.91 -14.49
CA GLU A 312 -2.40 -19.12 -14.86
C GLU A 312 -1.11 -19.93 -14.67
N LEU A 313 -0.02 -19.54 -15.35
CA LEU A 313 1.26 -20.24 -15.25
C LEU A 313 2.09 -19.71 -14.08
N GLY A 314 2.78 -20.61 -13.39
CA GLY A 314 3.61 -20.30 -12.21
C GLY A 314 2.84 -20.08 -10.91
N GLU A 315 1.51 -19.96 -10.96
CA GLU A 315 0.64 -19.85 -9.78
C GLU A 315 0.21 -21.23 -9.25
N TRP A 316 -0.14 -21.29 -7.96
CA TRP A 316 -0.83 -22.44 -7.36
C TRP A 316 -2.34 -22.28 -7.55
N PHE A 317 -3.00 -23.34 -8.05
CA PHE A 317 -4.44 -23.43 -8.13
C PHE A 317 -4.97 -24.67 -7.40
N GLN A 318 -6.15 -24.53 -6.78
CA GLN A 318 -6.86 -25.65 -6.15
C GLN A 318 -7.69 -26.39 -7.19
N LEU A 319 -7.49 -27.71 -7.29
CA LEU A 319 -8.17 -28.57 -8.24
C LEU A 319 -9.09 -29.56 -7.51
N GLU A 320 -10.41 -29.38 -7.66
CA GLU A 320 -11.43 -30.32 -7.15
C GLU A 320 -12.13 -31.06 -8.31
N LEU A 321 -12.19 -32.40 -8.22
CA LEU A 321 -12.93 -33.25 -9.16
C LEU A 321 -14.01 -34.01 -8.38
N THR A 322 -15.28 -33.66 -8.58
CA THR A 322 -16.41 -34.32 -7.93
C THR A 322 -17.17 -35.17 -8.96
N ARG A 323 -17.22 -36.49 -8.76
CA ARG A 323 -18.06 -37.41 -9.53
C ARG A 323 -19.33 -37.73 -8.76
N ALA A 324 -20.50 -37.43 -9.33
CA ALA A 324 -21.78 -37.84 -8.79
C ALA A 324 -22.83 -37.96 -9.91
N ASN A 325 -23.89 -38.75 -9.72
CA ASN A 325 -25.01 -38.88 -10.67
C ASN A 325 -24.63 -39.16 -12.15
N GLY A 326 -23.46 -39.79 -12.39
CA GLY A 326 -22.94 -40.03 -13.74
C GLY A 326 -22.24 -38.83 -14.40
N ILE A 327 -22.02 -37.73 -13.68
CA ILE A 327 -21.34 -36.51 -14.14
C ILE A 327 -20.04 -36.32 -13.35
N LEU A 328 -18.97 -35.92 -14.04
CA LEU A 328 -17.77 -35.36 -13.40
C LEU A 328 -17.85 -33.83 -13.51
N ALA A 329 -17.90 -33.17 -12.37
CA ALA A 329 -17.64 -31.75 -12.23
C ALA A 329 -16.15 -31.53 -11.95
N VAL A 330 -15.54 -30.58 -12.65
CA VAL A 330 -14.17 -30.14 -12.42
C VAL A 330 -14.22 -28.68 -11.99
N ARG A 331 -13.68 -28.39 -10.81
CA ARG A 331 -13.53 -27.04 -10.28
C ARG A 331 -12.06 -26.65 -10.19
N VAL A 332 -11.74 -25.40 -10.53
CA VAL A 332 -10.45 -24.76 -10.31
C VAL A 332 -10.70 -23.52 -9.48
N ASN A 333 -10.01 -23.35 -8.35
CA ASN A 333 -10.24 -22.24 -7.40
C ASN A 333 -11.73 -22.06 -7.09
N SER A 334 -12.41 -23.18 -6.78
CA SER A 334 -13.86 -23.32 -6.62
C SER A 334 -14.74 -23.08 -7.87
N GLU A 335 -14.27 -22.41 -8.92
CA GLU A 335 -15.04 -22.15 -10.14
C GLU A 335 -15.26 -23.41 -11.00
N LEU A 336 -16.46 -23.60 -11.56
CA LEU A 336 -16.81 -24.78 -12.36
C LEU A 336 -16.27 -24.67 -13.81
N VAL A 337 -15.06 -25.17 -14.03
CA VAL A 337 -14.40 -25.11 -15.36
C VAL A 337 -14.97 -26.12 -16.37
N ALA A 338 -15.45 -27.27 -15.91
CA ALA A 338 -16.07 -28.27 -16.78
C ALA A 338 -17.10 -29.16 -16.05
N SER A 339 -18.12 -29.61 -16.78
CA SER A 339 -19.04 -30.66 -16.36
C SER A 339 -19.32 -31.63 -17.51
N VAL A 340 -18.91 -32.90 -17.36
CA VAL A 340 -19.03 -33.91 -18.43
C VAL A 340 -19.73 -35.19 -17.96
N ALA A 341 -20.38 -35.89 -18.88
CA ALA A 341 -20.88 -37.23 -18.62
C ALA A 341 -19.71 -38.23 -18.47
N THR A 342 -19.84 -39.15 -17.53
CA THR A 342 -18.87 -40.23 -17.25
C THR A 342 -19.43 -41.58 -17.68
N ASP A 343 -18.54 -42.53 -17.97
CA ASP A 343 -18.89 -43.94 -18.11
C ASP A 343 -19.01 -44.60 -16.71
N ALA A 344 -18.93 -45.94 -16.66
CA ALA A 344 -18.90 -46.70 -15.41
C ALA A 344 -17.76 -46.23 -14.48
N ALA A 345 -18.08 -46.06 -13.20
CA ALA A 345 -17.12 -45.72 -12.15
C ALA A 345 -16.16 -46.87 -11.84
N GLY A 346 -15.01 -46.53 -11.26
CA GLY A 346 -14.14 -47.47 -10.56
C GLY A 346 -12.69 -47.49 -11.05
N GLY A 347 -11.83 -48.17 -10.28
CA GLY A 347 -10.40 -48.25 -10.57
C GLY A 347 -9.59 -47.30 -9.68
N THR A 348 -8.80 -46.41 -10.27
CA THR A 348 -7.86 -45.55 -9.51
C THR A 348 -7.60 -44.22 -10.23
N ILE A 349 -6.97 -43.27 -9.54
CA ILE A 349 -6.42 -42.05 -10.14
C ILE A 349 -5.08 -42.31 -10.83
N ALA A 350 -4.65 -41.42 -11.72
CA ALA A 350 -3.26 -41.32 -12.18
C ALA A 350 -2.87 -39.87 -12.52
N LEU A 351 -1.63 -39.50 -12.23
CA LEU A 351 -1.02 -38.23 -12.64
C LEU A 351 -0.31 -38.43 -13.99
N GLY A 352 -0.26 -37.37 -14.80
CA GLY A 352 0.37 -37.39 -16.11
C GLY A 352 0.96 -36.03 -16.49
N ALA A 353 2.13 -36.07 -17.12
CA ALA A 353 2.84 -34.89 -17.59
C ALA A 353 3.50 -35.18 -18.95
N TYR A 354 3.35 -34.26 -19.90
CA TYR A 354 4.04 -34.29 -21.19
C TYR A 354 4.36 -32.87 -21.62
N ARG A 355 5.64 -32.56 -21.83
CA ARG A 355 6.16 -31.23 -22.19
C ARG A 355 5.65 -30.13 -21.27
N VAL A 356 5.82 -30.33 -19.98
CA VAL A 356 5.52 -29.35 -18.93
C VAL A 356 6.63 -29.36 -17.89
N ASP A 357 6.80 -28.26 -17.17
CA ASP A 357 7.32 -28.28 -15.79
C ASP A 357 6.18 -27.98 -14.83
N ALA A 358 5.98 -28.83 -13.82
CA ALA A 358 4.78 -28.83 -13.00
C ALA A 358 4.96 -29.48 -11.62
N ARG A 359 4.11 -29.08 -10.68
CA ARG A 359 3.96 -29.64 -9.34
C ARG A 359 2.52 -30.08 -9.06
N PHE A 360 2.37 -31.19 -8.34
CA PHE A 360 1.14 -31.53 -7.62
C PHE A 360 1.46 -31.57 -6.13
N GLY A 361 0.76 -30.75 -5.34
CA GLY A 361 0.77 -30.85 -3.87
C GLY A 361 0.07 -32.12 -3.39
N GLY A 362 -0.24 -32.19 -2.10
CA GLY A 362 -0.98 -33.34 -1.55
C GLY A 362 -2.28 -33.64 -2.32
N ILE A 363 -2.65 -34.92 -2.43
CA ILE A 363 -3.86 -35.36 -3.14
C ILE A 363 -4.70 -36.30 -2.26
N GLY A 364 -5.96 -35.93 -2.04
CA GLY A 364 -6.92 -36.67 -1.24
C GLY A 364 -8.10 -37.18 -2.08
N VAL A 365 -8.66 -38.33 -1.71
CA VAL A 365 -9.87 -38.91 -2.29
C VAL A 365 -10.88 -39.21 -1.19
N GLU A 366 -12.08 -38.66 -1.34
CA GLU A 366 -13.21 -38.69 -0.40
C GLU A 366 -14.36 -39.50 -1.04
N GLU A 367 -14.87 -40.53 -0.35
CA GLU A 367 -16.14 -41.19 -0.73
C GLU A 367 -17.32 -40.34 -0.24
N LEU A 368 -18.36 -40.18 -1.07
CA LEU A 368 -19.52 -39.33 -0.78
C LEU A 368 -20.81 -40.14 -0.77
N ASP A 369 -21.58 -40.09 0.32
CA ASP A 369 -22.89 -40.75 0.42
C ASP A 369 -23.91 -40.21 -0.62
N THR A 370 -23.80 -38.94 -0.98
CA THR A 370 -24.71 -38.24 -1.91
C THR A 370 -23.97 -37.20 -2.75
N ALA A 371 -24.61 -36.73 -3.84
CA ALA A 371 -24.12 -35.62 -4.62
C ALA A 371 -24.16 -34.30 -3.80
N PRO A 372 -23.10 -33.47 -3.84
CA PRO A 372 -23.13 -32.11 -3.29
C PRO A 372 -24.24 -31.24 -3.89
N ALA A 373 -24.74 -30.26 -3.14
CA ALA A 373 -25.87 -29.43 -3.54
C ALA A 373 -25.57 -28.51 -4.75
N ASP A 374 -24.30 -28.16 -4.94
CA ASP A 374 -23.76 -27.39 -6.06
C ASP A 374 -23.44 -28.25 -7.30
N HIS A 375 -23.58 -29.59 -7.20
CA HIS A 375 -23.15 -30.49 -8.27
C HIS A 375 -24.08 -30.39 -9.49
N PRO A 376 -23.53 -30.18 -10.71
CA PRO A 376 -24.32 -29.95 -11.91
C PRO A 376 -25.25 -31.12 -12.26
N ALA A 377 -26.54 -30.83 -12.43
CA ALA A 377 -27.56 -31.83 -12.78
C ALA A 377 -27.47 -32.33 -14.25
N THR A 378 -26.72 -31.64 -15.11
CA THR A 378 -26.48 -31.99 -16.51
C THR A 378 -25.07 -31.59 -16.93
N ALA A 379 -24.43 -32.41 -17.77
CA ALA A 379 -23.15 -32.08 -18.38
C ALA A 379 -23.27 -30.92 -19.38
N ALA A 380 -22.62 -29.78 -19.09
CA ALA A 380 -22.58 -28.60 -19.96
C ALA A 380 -21.36 -28.58 -20.92
N GLY A 381 -20.33 -29.37 -20.64
CA GLY A 381 -19.05 -29.34 -21.34
C GLY A 381 -18.01 -28.48 -20.61
N CYS A 382 -17.14 -27.82 -21.37
CA CYS A 382 -16.06 -26.96 -20.89
C CYS A 382 -16.41 -25.52 -21.29
N THR A 383 -17.27 -24.87 -20.53
CA THR A 383 -17.96 -23.62 -20.94
C THR A 383 -17.61 -22.42 -20.06
N TRP A 384 -16.57 -22.52 -19.24
CA TRP A 384 -16.11 -21.41 -18.41
C TRP A 384 -15.49 -20.28 -19.24
N THR A 385 -15.73 -19.07 -18.77
CA THR A 385 -15.20 -17.79 -19.26
C THR A 385 -14.92 -16.92 -18.03
N PRO A 386 -13.83 -16.12 -18.00
CA PRO A 386 -13.61 -15.18 -16.92
C PRO A 386 -14.77 -14.17 -16.83
N SER A 387 -15.24 -13.90 -15.62
CA SER A 387 -16.19 -12.81 -15.33
C SER A 387 -15.50 -11.44 -15.28
N THR A 388 -14.31 -11.40 -14.67
CA THR A 388 -13.54 -10.18 -14.42
C THR A 388 -12.18 -10.17 -15.12
N GLY A 389 -11.50 -9.02 -15.06
CA GLY A 389 -10.11 -8.86 -15.50
C GLY A 389 -9.90 -8.96 -17.01
N ALA A 390 -8.64 -8.98 -17.43
CA ALA A 390 -8.25 -8.87 -18.85
C ALA A 390 -8.66 -10.08 -19.72
N GLY A 391 -9.06 -11.20 -19.11
CA GLY A 391 -9.53 -12.38 -19.84
C GLY A 391 -11.03 -12.40 -20.17
N ALA A 392 -11.83 -11.51 -19.57
CA ALA A 392 -13.29 -11.52 -19.70
C ALA A 392 -13.77 -11.21 -21.14
N ALA A 393 -15.02 -11.57 -21.44
CA ALA A 393 -15.63 -11.26 -22.73
C ALA A 393 -15.76 -9.73 -22.94
N GLN A 394 -16.10 -9.01 -21.88
CA GLN A 394 -16.12 -7.56 -21.76
C GLN A 394 -15.18 -7.17 -20.60
N PRO A 395 -13.86 -7.03 -20.83
CA PRO A 395 -12.94 -6.69 -19.74
C PRO A 395 -13.23 -5.29 -19.19
N VAL A 396 -13.15 -5.16 -17.86
CA VAL A 396 -13.23 -3.88 -17.14
C VAL A 396 -11.99 -3.79 -16.25
N ILE A 397 -11.05 -2.93 -16.65
CA ILE A 397 -9.67 -2.96 -16.15
C ILE A 397 -9.37 -1.65 -15.43
N ILE A 398 -8.99 -1.76 -14.16
CA ILE A 398 -8.94 -0.67 -13.16
C ILE A 398 -7.57 -0.60 -12.48
N ASN A 399 -7.32 0.49 -11.77
CA ASN A 399 -6.37 0.47 -10.64
C ASN A 399 -7.03 -0.40 -9.55
N GLN A 400 -6.43 -1.55 -9.23
CA GLN A 400 -7.00 -2.49 -8.25
C GLN A 400 -7.01 -1.87 -6.84
N THR A 401 -5.90 -1.21 -6.45
CA THR A 401 -5.82 -0.61 -5.10
C THR A 401 -6.95 0.39 -4.88
N GLY A 402 -7.13 1.34 -5.81
CA GLY A 402 -8.10 2.42 -5.68
C GLY A 402 -7.65 3.76 -6.23
N TYR A 403 -8.42 4.80 -5.91
CA TYR A 403 -8.28 6.14 -6.48
C TYR A 403 -8.39 7.25 -5.43
N ASP A 404 -7.84 8.43 -5.74
CA ASP A 404 -7.86 9.59 -4.84
C ASP A 404 -9.14 10.42 -4.95
N LEU A 405 -9.70 10.85 -3.81
CA LEU A 405 -10.78 11.85 -3.77
C LEU A 405 -10.34 13.17 -4.41
N GLY A 406 -11.23 13.78 -5.21
CA GLY A 406 -10.94 14.96 -6.04
C GLY A 406 -9.96 14.72 -7.20
N GLY A 407 -9.31 13.55 -7.27
CA GLY A 407 -8.37 13.17 -8.32
C GLY A 407 -9.03 12.53 -9.55
N PRO A 408 -8.25 12.33 -10.63
CA PRO A 408 -8.70 11.59 -11.82
C PRO A 408 -9.03 10.12 -11.49
N LYS A 409 -10.15 9.60 -12.01
CA LYS A 409 -10.58 8.21 -11.79
C LYS A 409 -11.08 7.62 -13.10
N ARG A 410 -10.31 6.67 -13.65
CA ARG A 410 -10.55 6.08 -14.98
C ARG A 410 -10.36 4.57 -14.98
N PHE A 411 -11.21 3.89 -15.73
CA PHE A 411 -11.04 2.48 -16.10
C PHE A 411 -10.95 2.34 -17.61
N THR A 412 -10.41 1.21 -18.07
CA THR A 412 -10.31 0.87 -19.49
C THR A 412 -11.13 -0.38 -19.76
N ALA A 413 -12.03 -0.31 -20.74
CA ALA A 413 -12.86 -1.41 -21.23
C ALA A 413 -12.57 -1.67 -22.74
N PRO A 414 -11.55 -2.49 -23.07
CA PRO A 414 -11.02 -2.65 -24.43
C PRO A 414 -12.01 -3.07 -25.50
N HIS A 415 -13.10 -3.75 -25.14
CA HIS A 415 -14.11 -4.25 -26.07
C HIS A 415 -15.38 -3.37 -26.13
N ALA A 416 -15.50 -2.36 -25.26
CA ALA A 416 -16.65 -1.47 -25.23
C ALA A 416 -16.66 -0.49 -26.41
N LEU A 417 -17.87 -0.20 -26.90
CA LEU A 417 -18.14 0.80 -27.93
C LEU A 417 -18.47 2.17 -27.32
N ASP A 418 -18.21 3.23 -28.08
CA ASP A 418 -18.53 4.60 -27.67
C ASP A 418 -20.03 4.76 -27.37
N GLY A 419 -20.35 5.20 -26.14
CA GLY A 419 -21.72 5.38 -25.67
C GLY A 419 -22.36 4.16 -25.00
N GLU A 420 -21.65 3.03 -24.87
CA GLU A 420 -22.06 1.94 -23.98
C GLU A 420 -21.96 2.39 -22.52
N THR A 421 -22.90 1.95 -21.67
CA THR A 421 -23.08 2.45 -20.30
C THR A 421 -22.27 1.66 -19.29
N PHE A 422 -21.82 2.35 -18.25
CA PHE A 422 -21.25 1.73 -17.06
C PHE A 422 -21.91 2.25 -15.78
N GLU A 423 -21.90 1.41 -14.74
CA GLU A 423 -22.38 1.72 -13.40
C GLU A 423 -21.25 1.43 -12.40
N VAL A 424 -21.09 2.28 -11.40
CA VAL A 424 -20.27 2.00 -10.21
C VAL A 424 -21.23 1.53 -9.14
N VAL A 425 -20.99 0.35 -8.58
CA VAL A 425 -21.78 -0.25 -7.50
C VAL A 425 -20.96 -0.34 -6.21
N ASP A 426 -21.63 -0.28 -5.08
CA ASP A 426 -21.04 -0.53 -3.76
C ASP A 426 -21.09 -2.02 -3.36
N ALA A 427 -20.61 -2.32 -2.14
CA ALA A 427 -20.64 -3.65 -1.53
C ALA A 427 -22.05 -4.27 -1.35
N ALA A 428 -23.14 -3.53 -1.60
CA ALA A 428 -24.52 -3.99 -1.56
C ALA A 428 -25.18 -4.07 -2.95
N ASP A 429 -24.37 -4.03 -4.02
CA ASP A 429 -24.78 -3.93 -5.43
C ASP A 429 -25.64 -2.69 -5.73
N ALA A 430 -25.57 -1.63 -4.91
CA ALA A 430 -26.32 -0.40 -5.14
C ALA A 430 -25.54 0.53 -6.09
N VAL A 431 -26.19 0.99 -7.15
CA VAL A 431 -25.61 1.92 -8.13
C VAL A 431 -25.40 3.29 -7.49
N VAL A 432 -24.14 3.65 -7.25
CA VAL A 432 -23.71 4.91 -6.61
C VAL A 432 -23.24 5.96 -7.62
N TYR A 433 -22.84 5.55 -8.83
CA TYR A 433 -22.51 6.42 -9.95
C TYR A 433 -22.80 5.72 -11.28
N SER A 434 -22.99 6.47 -12.37
CA SER A 434 -23.10 5.90 -13.72
C SER A 434 -22.59 6.85 -14.80
N GLY A 435 -22.17 6.29 -15.94
CA GLY A 435 -21.61 7.03 -17.05
C GLY A 435 -21.61 6.25 -18.36
N THR A 436 -20.82 6.71 -19.33
CA THR A 436 -20.65 6.07 -20.64
C THR A 436 -19.18 5.95 -21.01
N VAL A 437 -18.81 4.82 -21.63
CA VAL A 437 -17.47 4.61 -22.19
C VAL A 437 -17.29 5.47 -23.44
N THR A 438 -16.08 6.01 -23.64
CA THR A 438 -15.66 6.71 -24.88
C THR A 438 -14.18 6.40 -25.14
N SER A 439 -13.83 6.02 -26.36
CA SER A 439 -12.48 5.60 -26.75
C SER A 439 -11.90 4.50 -25.82
N GLN A 440 -12.75 3.52 -25.47
CA GLN A 440 -12.47 2.41 -24.55
C GLN A 440 -12.15 2.84 -23.11
N VAL A 441 -12.36 4.11 -22.73
CA VAL A 441 -12.17 4.63 -21.37
C VAL A 441 -13.52 5.03 -20.77
N GLY A 442 -13.76 4.62 -19.53
CA GLY A 442 -14.84 5.19 -18.71
C GLY A 442 -14.24 6.12 -17.65
N ASP A 443 -14.75 7.33 -17.58
CA ASP A 443 -14.30 8.37 -16.64
C ASP A 443 -15.36 8.56 -15.56
N PHE A 444 -14.95 8.38 -14.31
CA PHE A 444 -15.75 8.57 -13.11
C PHE A 444 -15.05 9.52 -12.11
N SER A 445 -14.19 10.42 -12.61
CA SER A 445 -13.41 11.34 -11.78
C SER A 445 -14.28 12.20 -10.86
N GLY A 446 -15.49 12.55 -11.31
CA GLY A 446 -16.50 13.26 -10.52
C GLY A 446 -17.30 12.41 -9.52
N PHE A 447 -16.90 11.16 -9.25
CA PHE A 447 -17.43 10.34 -8.16
C PHE A 447 -16.49 10.44 -6.95
N ASP A 448 -16.91 11.19 -5.94
CA ASP A 448 -16.20 11.37 -4.67
C ASP A 448 -17.11 10.88 -3.51
N PRO A 449 -17.07 9.58 -3.14
CA PRO A 449 -17.91 9.02 -2.10
C PRO A 449 -17.43 9.35 -0.69
N ALA A 450 -18.37 9.31 0.28
CA ALA A 450 -18.03 9.46 1.70
C ALA A 450 -17.37 8.20 2.28
N SER A 451 -17.88 7.02 1.92
CA SER A 451 -17.28 5.72 2.25
C SER A 451 -16.10 5.40 1.33
N THR A 452 -15.12 4.67 1.85
CA THR A 452 -13.90 4.31 1.10
C THR A 452 -14.09 3.16 0.12
N GLY A 453 -15.16 2.37 0.24
CA GLY A 453 -15.47 1.22 -0.62
C GLY A 453 -15.87 -0.03 0.20
N PRO A 454 -15.72 -1.24 -0.36
CA PRO A 454 -15.28 -1.50 -1.74
C PRO A 454 -16.30 -1.04 -2.78
N PHE A 455 -15.82 -0.79 -3.98
CA PHE A 455 -16.61 -0.50 -5.18
C PHE A 455 -16.27 -1.46 -6.31
N ARG A 456 -17.22 -1.70 -7.23
CA ARG A 456 -17.02 -2.41 -8.50
C ARG A 456 -17.60 -1.60 -9.66
N ILE A 457 -17.08 -1.81 -10.87
CA ILE A 457 -17.58 -1.21 -12.11
C ILE A 457 -18.20 -2.29 -12.97
N LEU A 458 -19.47 -2.09 -13.32
CA LEU A 458 -20.23 -2.91 -14.26
C LEU A 458 -20.29 -2.20 -15.62
N VAL A 459 -20.05 -2.92 -16.71
CA VAL A 459 -20.11 -2.40 -18.09
C VAL A 459 -21.10 -3.23 -18.90
N HIS A 460 -22.11 -2.56 -19.44
CA HIS A 460 -23.19 -3.19 -20.21
C HIS A 460 -22.94 -2.99 -21.71
N GLY A 461 -22.15 -3.90 -22.30
CA GLY A 461 -21.58 -3.75 -23.64
C GLY A 461 -22.09 -4.77 -24.67
N THR A 462 -21.84 -4.50 -25.94
CA THR A 462 -22.17 -5.43 -27.04
C THR A 462 -21.25 -6.65 -27.12
N ALA A 463 -20.12 -6.66 -26.42
CA ALA A 463 -19.30 -7.86 -26.22
C ALA A 463 -19.78 -8.72 -25.02
N GLY A 464 -20.64 -8.19 -24.15
CA GLY A 464 -21.21 -8.87 -22.99
C GLY A 464 -21.38 -7.93 -21.79
N GLU A 465 -21.82 -8.51 -20.67
CA GLU A 465 -21.66 -7.89 -19.36
C GLU A 465 -20.19 -8.00 -18.93
N GLY A 466 -19.64 -6.94 -18.36
CA GLY A 466 -18.29 -6.90 -17.81
C GLY A 466 -18.28 -6.39 -16.38
N GLU A 467 -17.38 -6.94 -15.56
CA GLU A 467 -17.22 -6.59 -14.15
C GLU A 467 -15.73 -6.37 -13.82
N SER A 468 -15.43 -5.40 -12.95
CA SER A 468 -14.08 -5.14 -12.47
C SER A 468 -13.73 -5.97 -11.23
N TYR A 469 -12.45 -5.95 -10.85
CA TYR A 469 -12.04 -6.23 -9.47
C TYR A 469 -12.63 -5.21 -8.49
N GLU A 470 -12.55 -5.48 -7.19
CA GLU A 470 -12.94 -4.47 -6.18
C GLU A 470 -11.84 -3.39 -6.07
N PHE A 471 -12.20 -2.18 -5.62
CA PHE A 471 -11.26 -1.09 -5.39
C PHE A 471 -11.77 -0.06 -4.38
N GLY A 472 -10.85 0.72 -3.81
CA GLY A 472 -11.17 1.85 -2.92
C GLY A 472 -11.25 3.21 -3.61
N ILE A 473 -11.89 4.18 -2.96
CA ILE A 473 -11.74 5.61 -3.27
C ILE A 473 -11.58 6.38 -1.95
N GLY A 474 -10.49 7.13 -1.77
CA GLY A 474 -10.27 7.84 -0.51
C GLY A 474 -9.37 9.06 -0.58
N ALA A 475 -9.38 9.86 0.48
CA ALA A 475 -8.47 10.98 0.65
C ALA A 475 -7.02 10.46 0.64
N ASN A 476 -6.25 10.86 -0.36
CA ASN A 476 -4.84 10.47 -0.54
C ASN A 476 -4.62 8.95 -0.47
N TRP A 477 -5.52 8.19 -1.11
CA TRP A 477 -5.45 6.75 -1.23
C TRP A 477 -4.10 6.26 -1.75
N THR A 478 -3.60 6.87 -2.83
CA THR A 478 -2.32 6.52 -3.46
C THR A 478 -1.16 6.65 -2.48
N GLU A 479 -1.13 7.72 -1.69
CA GLU A 479 -0.09 7.94 -0.68
C GLU A 479 -0.23 6.97 0.50
N ARG A 480 -1.46 6.78 1.00
CA ARG A 480 -1.80 5.90 2.13
C ARG A 480 -1.29 4.47 1.95
N VAL A 481 -1.57 3.86 0.80
CA VAL A 481 -1.13 2.47 0.52
C VAL A 481 0.37 2.36 0.22
N SER A 482 1.05 3.49 -0.05
CA SER A 482 2.41 3.51 -0.60
C SER A 482 3.50 3.94 0.38
N TYR A 483 3.24 4.91 1.27
CA TYR A 483 4.29 5.51 2.10
C TYR A 483 4.99 4.49 3.01
N HIS A 484 4.24 3.65 3.73
CA HIS A 484 4.82 2.59 4.56
C HIS A 484 5.64 1.62 3.71
N ASN A 485 5.03 1.07 2.64
CA ASN A 485 5.67 0.10 1.76
C ASN A 485 6.95 0.61 1.08
N ALA A 486 6.97 1.86 0.63
CA ALA A 486 8.14 2.45 -0.02
C ALA A 486 9.30 2.70 0.96
N VAL A 487 9.00 3.10 2.20
CA VAL A 487 10.02 3.26 3.26
C VAL A 487 10.50 1.90 3.77
N ALA A 488 9.59 0.97 4.03
CA ALA A 488 9.90 -0.39 4.48
C ALA A 488 10.75 -1.16 3.45
N PHE A 489 10.46 -1.04 2.14
CA PHE A 489 11.34 -1.55 1.09
C PHE A 489 12.77 -1.02 1.25
N MET A 490 12.94 0.30 1.42
CA MET A 490 14.26 0.91 1.59
C MET A 490 14.94 0.49 2.90
N THR A 491 14.18 0.13 3.94
CA THR A 491 14.68 -0.48 5.18
C THR A 491 15.18 -1.90 4.95
N ASP A 492 14.39 -2.74 4.29
CA ASP A 492 14.67 -4.16 4.03
C ASP A 492 15.88 -4.35 3.13
N VAL A 493 16.00 -3.54 2.08
CA VAL A 493 16.98 -3.76 1.01
C VAL A 493 18.35 -3.16 1.30
N ARG A 494 18.60 -2.65 2.51
CA ARG A 494 19.94 -2.16 2.93
C ARG A 494 21.03 -3.22 2.78
N CYS A 495 22.25 -2.80 2.44
CA CYS A 495 23.39 -3.72 2.36
C CYS A 495 23.65 -4.42 3.70
N PHE A 496 24.10 -5.68 3.63
CA PHE A 496 24.35 -6.52 4.81
C PHE A 496 23.13 -6.68 5.75
N PHE A 497 21.91 -6.40 5.29
CA PHE A 497 20.67 -6.43 6.08
C PHE A 497 20.74 -5.56 7.35
N GLY A 498 21.46 -4.44 7.31
CA GLY A 498 21.62 -3.52 8.44
C GLY A 498 22.85 -3.75 9.33
N GLU A 499 23.66 -4.79 9.08
CA GLU A 499 24.82 -5.16 9.91
C GLU A 499 26.17 -4.81 9.25
N LEU A 500 26.73 -3.65 9.60
CA LEU A 500 28.00 -3.13 9.09
C LEU A 500 29.25 -3.62 9.85
N THR A 501 29.12 -4.40 10.91
CA THR A 501 30.24 -4.79 11.79
C THR A 501 31.30 -5.60 11.05
N GLY A 502 32.44 -4.95 10.77
CA GLY A 502 33.58 -5.56 10.08
C GLY A 502 33.40 -5.77 8.57
N ARG A 503 32.37 -5.15 7.98
CA ARG A 503 32.07 -5.22 6.54
C ARG A 503 33.00 -4.34 5.69
N ARG A 504 33.02 -4.57 4.38
CA ARG A 504 33.79 -3.76 3.41
C ARG A 504 32.86 -2.88 2.58
N LEU A 505 33.16 -1.58 2.55
CA LEU A 505 32.44 -0.60 1.75
C LEU A 505 33.30 -0.22 0.54
N ASP A 506 33.46 -1.17 -0.40
CA ASP A 506 34.24 -0.99 -1.62
C ASP A 506 33.44 -1.18 -2.91
N GLY A 507 32.11 -1.30 -2.79
CA GLY A 507 31.20 -1.57 -3.92
C GLY A 507 31.45 -2.91 -4.62
N THR A 508 32.08 -3.88 -3.96
CA THR A 508 32.33 -5.24 -4.51
C THR A 508 32.00 -6.39 -3.55
N ASP A 509 31.58 -6.10 -2.32
CA ASP A 509 31.36 -7.13 -1.29
C ASP A 509 30.15 -8.03 -1.62
N PRO A 510 30.32 -9.38 -1.62
CA PRO A 510 29.23 -10.31 -1.89
C PRO A 510 28.03 -10.19 -0.94
N GLU A 511 28.22 -9.78 0.32
CA GLU A 511 27.13 -9.66 1.30
C GLU A 511 26.39 -8.30 1.24
N CYS A 512 26.97 -7.31 0.55
CA CYS A 512 26.26 -6.12 0.05
C CYS A 512 25.59 -6.40 -1.31
N MET A 513 25.63 -7.65 -1.79
CA MET A 513 25.11 -8.04 -3.11
C MET A 513 25.66 -7.18 -4.24
N ARG A 514 26.92 -6.72 -4.10
CA ARG A 514 27.65 -5.84 -5.03
C ARG A 514 27.05 -4.44 -5.20
N GLY A 515 26.11 -4.04 -4.35
CA GLY A 515 25.63 -2.67 -4.28
C GLY A 515 26.62 -1.70 -3.63
N LEU A 516 26.19 -0.45 -3.47
CA LEU A 516 26.94 0.61 -2.78
C LEU A 516 26.51 0.78 -1.32
N GLY A 517 25.21 0.98 -1.08
CA GLY A 517 24.60 1.13 0.26
C GLY A 517 23.30 0.32 0.46
N TRP A 518 22.62 0.00 -0.64
CA TRP A 518 21.49 -0.93 -0.70
C TRP A 518 21.82 -2.10 -1.65
N ARG A 519 21.21 -3.27 -1.45
CA ARG A 519 21.43 -4.45 -2.28
C ARG A 519 20.92 -4.18 -3.70
N ASP A 520 21.75 -4.50 -4.70
CA ASP A 520 21.56 -4.13 -6.12
C ASP A 520 21.46 -2.61 -6.43
N SER A 521 21.90 -1.74 -5.50
CA SER A 521 22.13 -0.32 -5.78
C SER A 521 23.34 -0.09 -6.67
N HIS A 522 23.32 1.01 -7.41
CA HIS A 522 24.35 1.45 -8.33
C HIS A 522 24.54 2.96 -8.17
N GLN A 523 25.57 3.55 -8.79
CA GLN A 523 25.79 5.01 -8.68
C GLN A 523 24.59 5.85 -9.15
N MET A 524 23.79 5.34 -10.09
CA MET A 524 22.57 5.97 -10.62
C MET A 524 21.27 5.50 -9.93
N SER A 525 21.35 5.09 -8.66
CA SER A 525 20.18 4.66 -7.89
C SER A 525 19.46 5.81 -7.15
N PHE A 526 20.14 6.93 -6.88
CA PHE A 526 19.57 8.17 -6.32
C PHE A 526 18.76 7.99 -5.03
N GLU A 527 19.23 7.13 -4.13
CA GLU A 527 18.61 6.81 -2.84
C GLU A 527 18.50 8.03 -1.90
N LEU A 528 19.60 8.72 -1.59
CA LEU A 528 19.59 9.87 -0.68
C LEU A 528 18.76 11.07 -1.19
N PRO A 529 18.82 11.46 -2.48
CA PRO A 529 17.91 12.45 -3.05
C PRO A 529 16.45 12.08 -2.79
N ALA A 530 15.99 10.92 -3.26
CA ALA A 530 14.58 10.56 -3.18
C ALA A 530 14.05 10.38 -1.74
N LEU A 531 14.89 9.90 -0.82
CA LEU A 531 14.56 9.83 0.62
C LEU A 531 14.47 11.23 1.26
N VAL A 532 15.38 12.14 0.92
CA VAL A 532 15.34 13.55 1.37
C VAL A 532 14.13 14.26 0.79
N ASP A 533 13.86 14.09 -0.50
CA ASP A 533 12.82 14.82 -1.20
C ASP A 533 11.41 14.36 -0.77
N LEU A 534 11.21 13.06 -0.51
CA LEU A 534 9.99 12.56 0.13
C LEU A 534 9.79 13.11 1.55
N TYR A 535 10.84 13.16 2.37
CA TYR A 535 10.76 13.73 3.71
C TYR A 535 10.32 15.20 3.68
N LEU A 536 11.02 16.02 2.89
CA LEU A 536 10.77 17.45 2.83
C LEU A 536 9.41 17.79 2.20
N ALA A 537 8.89 16.95 1.31
CA ALA A 537 7.56 17.16 0.74
C ALA A 537 6.40 16.86 1.69
N ASN A 538 6.58 15.98 2.68
CA ASN A 538 5.51 15.59 3.61
C ASN A 538 6.02 15.13 5.00
N PRO A 539 6.60 16.03 5.81
CA PRO A 539 7.31 15.63 7.03
C PRO A 539 6.43 14.86 8.02
N SER A 540 5.21 15.32 8.33
CA SER A 540 4.38 14.69 9.37
C SER A 540 3.99 13.23 9.06
N ALA A 541 3.68 12.90 7.80
CA ALA A 541 3.37 11.51 7.43
C ALA A 541 4.62 10.61 7.42
N ILE A 542 5.74 11.13 6.92
CA ILE A 542 6.96 10.33 6.69
C ILE A 542 7.76 10.16 7.99
N GLU A 543 7.65 11.11 8.93
CA GLU A 543 8.16 10.92 10.29
C GLU A 543 7.40 9.85 11.05
N ALA A 544 6.07 9.78 10.92
CA ALA A 544 5.24 8.80 11.64
C ALA A 544 5.66 7.34 11.39
N ILE A 545 6.36 7.06 10.28
CA ILE A 545 6.88 5.73 9.94
C ILE A 545 8.07 5.37 10.84
N ARG A 546 7.85 4.40 11.73
CA ARG A 546 8.88 3.83 12.62
C ARG A 546 9.00 2.32 12.39
N MET A 547 10.21 1.84 12.07
CA MET A 547 10.57 0.42 11.98
C MET A 547 11.49 0.03 13.16
N PRO A 548 10.95 -0.27 14.36
CA PRO A 548 11.77 -0.45 15.57
C PRO A 548 12.66 -1.70 15.52
N ASP A 549 12.20 -2.77 14.84
CA ASP A 549 12.93 -4.03 14.69
C ASP A 549 13.97 -4.01 13.56
N ALA A 550 14.08 -2.91 12.81
CA ALA A 550 15.08 -2.74 11.76
C ALA A 550 16.50 -2.69 12.34
N VAL A 551 17.35 -3.64 11.92
CA VAL A 551 18.75 -3.72 12.36
C VAL A 551 19.54 -2.51 11.87
N TYR A 552 20.32 -1.87 12.75
CA TYR A 552 21.22 -0.75 12.44
C TYR A 552 22.52 -0.92 13.26
N GLU A 553 23.31 -1.97 12.95
CA GLU A 553 24.54 -2.33 13.67
C GLU A 553 25.82 -1.95 12.89
N GLY A 554 26.93 -1.73 13.61
CA GLY A 554 28.23 -1.38 13.01
C GLY A 554 28.40 0.08 12.54
N LEU A 555 27.45 0.96 12.84
CA LEU A 555 27.51 2.40 12.51
C LEU A 555 28.55 3.17 13.35
N GLU A 556 29.16 4.19 12.73
CA GLU A 556 30.05 5.16 13.39
C GLU A 556 29.32 6.45 13.81
N TYR A 557 28.13 6.72 13.25
CA TYR A 557 27.31 7.90 13.52
C TYR A 557 25.85 7.50 13.83
N PRO A 558 25.60 6.76 14.93
CA PRO A 558 24.24 6.34 15.30
C PRO A 558 23.31 7.55 15.52
N THR A 559 22.06 7.40 15.10
CA THR A 559 20.99 8.40 15.30
C THR A 559 20.50 8.46 16.74
N ALA A 560 19.60 9.41 17.03
CA ALA A 560 18.72 9.33 18.19
C ALA A 560 17.95 7.98 18.22
N GLY A 561 17.62 7.50 19.42
CA GLY A 561 17.03 6.16 19.63
C GLY A 561 15.53 6.08 19.31
N ASP A 562 14.89 7.22 19.15
CA ASP A 562 13.49 7.46 18.78
C ASP A 562 13.35 7.98 17.34
N ALA A 563 14.45 8.09 16.59
CA ALA A 563 14.50 8.65 15.24
C ALA A 563 13.52 8.00 14.25
N PRO A 564 12.89 8.79 13.35
CA PRO A 564 12.14 8.28 12.20
C PRO A 564 12.91 7.22 11.41
N GLU A 565 12.22 6.30 10.74
CA GLU A 565 12.91 5.42 9.79
C GLU A 565 13.58 6.22 8.66
N ILE A 566 12.93 7.29 8.17
CA ILE A 566 13.51 8.14 7.12
C ILE A 566 14.84 8.79 7.54
N ALA A 567 14.97 9.23 8.79
CA ALA A 567 16.21 9.79 9.34
C ALA A 567 17.30 8.72 9.48
N ARG A 568 16.93 7.49 9.87
CA ARG A 568 17.85 6.34 9.96
C ARG A 568 18.34 5.89 8.58
N LEU A 569 17.48 5.88 7.56
CA LEU A 569 17.82 5.60 6.16
C LEU A 569 18.77 6.65 5.56
N ILE A 570 18.50 7.94 5.81
CA ILE A 570 19.35 9.04 5.32
C ILE A 570 20.73 9.01 6.00
N ALA A 571 20.78 8.80 7.33
CA ALA A 571 22.04 8.64 8.05
C ALA A 571 22.85 7.43 7.53
N TRP A 572 22.19 6.30 7.27
CA TRP A 572 22.81 5.08 6.72
C TRP A 572 23.48 5.31 5.37
N GLY A 573 22.77 5.91 4.40
CA GLY A 573 23.34 6.18 3.08
C GLY A 573 24.51 7.17 3.14
N ALA A 574 24.34 8.25 3.91
CA ALA A 574 25.38 9.27 4.09
C ALA A 574 26.64 8.69 4.77
N GLU A 575 26.47 7.88 5.81
CA GLU A 575 27.58 7.20 6.48
C GLU A 575 28.29 6.21 5.53
N ILE A 576 27.56 5.38 4.78
CA ILE A 576 28.18 4.39 3.90
C ILE A 576 28.97 5.05 2.78
N TYR A 577 28.41 6.05 2.10
CA TYR A 577 29.10 6.72 1.00
C TYR A 577 30.34 7.48 1.49
N LEU A 578 30.32 8.02 2.72
CA LEU A 578 31.48 8.61 3.40
C LEU A 578 32.54 7.55 3.74
N ARG A 579 32.17 6.47 4.44
CA ARG A 579 33.10 5.43 4.92
C ARG A 579 33.70 4.60 3.79
N GLY A 580 32.95 4.37 2.71
CA GLY A 580 33.46 3.80 1.47
C GLY A 580 34.25 4.77 0.59
N GLN A 581 34.26 6.06 0.95
CA GLN A 581 34.91 7.15 0.21
C GLN A 581 34.49 7.17 -1.27
N TYR A 582 33.19 7.08 -1.52
CA TYR A 582 32.63 6.95 -2.86
C TYR A 582 32.70 8.26 -3.66
N ASP A 583 33.67 8.34 -4.58
CA ASP A 583 34.01 9.55 -5.33
C ASP A 583 33.50 9.56 -6.78
N ASN A 584 32.57 8.66 -7.12
CA ASN A 584 31.84 8.70 -8.39
C ASN A 584 30.91 9.91 -8.45
N THR A 585 30.83 10.54 -9.62
CA THR A 585 29.97 11.67 -9.99
C THR A 585 28.59 11.63 -9.33
N LEU A 586 27.81 10.58 -9.58
CA LEU A 586 26.41 10.50 -9.13
C LEU A 586 26.30 10.22 -7.62
N VAL A 587 27.34 9.68 -6.97
CA VAL A 587 27.35 9.45 -5.50
C VAL A 587 27.72 10.72 -4.74
N LYS A 588 28.57 11.59 -5.31
CA LYS A 588 28.78 12.95 -4.79
C LYS A 588 27.46 13.75 -4.79
N GLU A 589 26.66 13.60 -5.84
CA GLU A 589 25.35 14.24 -5.98
C GLU A 589 24.37 13.81 -4.88
N GLN A 590 24.39 12.53 -4.51
CA GLN A 590 23.63 12.00 -3.38
C GLN A 590 24.06 12.61 -2.04
N LEU A 591 25.37 12.71 -1.77
CA LEU A 591 25.89 13.32 -0.53
C LEU A 591 25.55 14.81 -0.39
N ALA A 592 25.45 15.55 -1.50
CA ALA A 592 24.99 16.94 -1.48
C ALA A 592 23.53 17.07 -0.99
N SER A 593 22.69 16.05 -1.20
CA SER A 593 21.30 16.04 -0.73
C SER A 593 21.21 15.92 0.79
N PHE A 594 22.01 15.03 1.39
CA PHE A 594 22.15 14.95 2.84
C PHE A 594 22.71 16.25 3.45
N LEU A 595 23.78 16.81 2.89
CA LEU A 595 24.36 18.05 3.43
C LEU A 595 23.38 19.22 3.39
N TRP A 596 22.56 19.32 2.35
CA TRP A 596 21.57 20.38 2.23
C TRP A 596 20.48 20.25 3.30
N ALA A 597 19.83 19.09 3.38
CA ALA A 597 18.71 18.80 4.28
C ALA A 597 19.08 18.57 5.75
N TYR A 598 20.37 18.49 6.09
CA TYR A 598 20.83 18.23 7.46
C TYR A 598 20.19 19.12 8.57
N PRO A 599 19.91 20.43 8.39
CA PRO A 599 19.27 21.23 9.44
C PRO A 599 17.94 20.63 9.92
N GLU A 600 17.09 20.22 8.97
CA GLU A 600 15.79 19.58 9.20
C GLU A 600 15.90 18.18 9.85
N LEU A 601 17.09 17.59 9.86
CA LEU A 601 17.39 16.26 10.40
C LEU A 601 18.30 16.31 11.64
N SER A 602 18.65 17.52 12.12
CA SER A 602 19.69 17.74 13.12
C SER A 602 19.29 17.35 14.55
N GLU A 603 18.00 17.10 14.80
CA GLU A 603 17.52 16.46 16.03
C GLU A 603 17.97 14.99 16.12
N TRP A 604 17.87 14.26 15.00
CA TRP A 604 18.06 12.80 15.00
C TRP A 604 19.42 12.36 14.48
N ILE A 605 20.08 13.15 13.62
CA ILE A 605 21.37 12.82 13.00
C ILE A 605 22.48 13.67 13.66
N PRO A 606 23.60 13.07 14.13
CA PRO A 606 24.63 13.84 14.82
C PRO A 606 25.43 14.76 13.88
N GLU A 607 25.68 16.01 14.32
CA GLU A 607 26.47 17.05 13.65
C GLU A 607 27.84 16.57 13.12
N ARG A 608 28.42 15.56 13.76
CA ARG A 608 29.67 14.94 13.31
C ARG A 608 29.54 14.28 11.93
N LEU A 609 28.40 13.65 11.61
CA LEU A 609 28.19 13.06 10.27
C LEU A 609 28.11 14.16 9.21
N TYR A 610 27.36 15.23 9.48
CA TYR A 610 27.33 16.42 8.63
C TYR A 610 28.73 16.98 8.40
N THR A 611 29.50 17.18 9.47
CA THR A 611 30.87 17.71 9.44
C THR A 611 31.80 16.83 8.61
N ASP A 612 31.84 15.52 8.89
CA ASP A 612 32.76 14.58 8.25
C ASP A 612 32.37 14.34 6.77
N VAL A 613 31.08 14.36 6.40
CA VAL A 613 30.63 14.37 4.98
C VAL A 613 31.00 15.68 4.29
N ARG A 614 30.79 16.83 4.94
CA ARG A 614 31.07 18.17 4.39
C ARG A 614 32.55 18.32 4.06
N GLU A 615 33.43 17.91 4.97
CA GLU A 615 34.87 17.96 4.79
C GLU A 615 35.39 16.95 3.76
N TYR A 616 34.68 15.84 3.54
CA TYR A 616 34.95 14.90 2.45
C TYR A 616 34.49 15.43 1.08
N LEU A 617 33.28 15.98 0.96
CA LEU A 617 32.64 16.28 -0.31
C LEU A 617 33.18 17.54 -0.99
N PHE A 618 33.36 18.63 -0.25
CA PHE A 618 33.82 19.92 -0.80
C PHE A 618 35.16 19.79 -1.59
N PRO A 619 36.21 19.11 -1.08
CA PRO A 619 37.47 18.93 -1.81
C PRO A 619 37.40 18.06 -3.07
N ILE A 620 36.35 17.25 -3.25
CA ILE A 620 36.23 16.34 -4.41
C ILE A 620 35.21 16.79 -5.45
N TRP A 621 34.43 17.84 -5.22
CA TRP A 621 33.37 18.28 -6.15
C TRP A 621 33.88 18.52 -7.59
N THR A 622 35.00 19.25 -7.71
CA THR A 622 35.66 19.56 -8.99
C THR A 622 36.74 18.55 -9.40
N LYS A 623 36.81 17.38 -8.73
CA LYS A 623 37.81 16.34 -9.02
C LYS A 623 37.40 15.57 -10.29
N PRO A 624 38.12 15.69 -11.42
CA PRO A 624 37.70 15.09 -12.69
C PRO A 624 37.90 13.57 -12.74
N THR A 625 38.75 13.01 -11.87
CA THR A 625 38.98 11.57 -11.75
C THR A 625 38.17 10.97 -10.60
N TYR A 626 37.66 9.75 -10.82
CA TYR A 626 36.83 9.00 -9.88
C TYR A 626 37.20 7.52 -9.89
N SER A 627 36.73 6.78 -8.89
CA SER A 627 36.89 5.34 -8.77
C SER A 627 35.70 4.60 -9.39
N ARG A 628 35.96 3.42 -9.96
CA ARG A 628 34.91 2.56 -10.54
C ARG A 628 34.55 1.44 -9.58
N TYR A 629 33.28 1.42 -9.18
CA TYR A 629 32.67 0.36 -8.37
C TYR A 629 32.13 -0.74 -9.30
N GLN A 630 31.44 -1.76 -8.76
CA GLN A 630 30.99 -2.87 -9.58
C GLN A 630 29.81 -2.48 -10.48
N TRP A 631 29.90 -2.89 -11.76
CA TRP A 631 28.85 -2.80 -12.78
C TRP A 631 28.44 -1.39 -13.27
N HIS A 632 27.71 -1.39 -14.39
CA HIS A 632 26.96 -0.31 -15.06
C HIS A 632 27.55 1.11 -15.25
N ASP A 633 28.82 1.38 -14.93
CA ASP A 633 29.52 2.62 -15.35
C ASP A 633 29.93 2.58 -16.84
N TYR A 634 28.96 2.80 -17.72
CA TYR A 634 29.11 2.72 -19.16
C TYR A 634 29.54 4.04 -19.81
N THR A 635 29.00 5.17 -19.36
CA THR A 635 29.15 6.46 -20.02
C THR A 635 30.49 7.14 -19.74
N ALA A 636 31.19 7.56 -20.80
CA ALA A 636 32.50 8.22 -20.68
C ALA A 636 32.35 9.69 -20.23
N HIS A 637 32.66 9.95 -18.97
CA HIS A 637 32.51 11.25 -18.30
C HIS A 637 33.76 11.61 -17.47
N THR A 638 33.82 12.87 -17.01
CA THR A 638 34.71 13.28 -15.90
C THR A 638 33.84 13.56 -14.67
N ALA A 639 34.38 13.44 -13.45
CA ALA A 639 33.60 13.65 -12.22
C ALA A 639 33.64 15.10 -11.68
N ASP A 640 34.02 16.08 -12.50
CA ASP A 640 33.93 17.50 -12.14
C ASP A 640 32.47 17.96 -12.24
N LEU A 641 31.81 18.16 -11.10
CA LEU A 641 30.40 18.55 -11.06
C LEU A 641 30.14 20.02 -11.43
N THR A 642 31.17 20.82 -11.73
CA THR A 642 31.02 22.20 -12.22
C THR A 642 31.02 22.32 -13.75
N GLN A 643 31.27 21.22 -14.47
CA GLN A 643 31.18 21.20 -15.94
C GLN A 643 29.72 21.07 -16.42
N VAL A 644 29.46 21.51 -17.66
CA VAL A 644 28.22 21.13 -18.35
C VAL A 644 28.36 19.70 -18.88
N TYR A 645 27.47 18.82 -18.44
CA TYR A 645 27.33 17.46 -18.93
C TYR A 645 26.47 17.46 -20.20
N THR A 646 27.02 16.89 -21.27
CA THR A 646 26.36 16.80 -22.60
C THR A 646 26.19 15.33 -23.02
N GLN A 647 26.44 14.41 -22.11
CA GLN A 647 26.31 12.97 -22.31
C GLN A 647 24.90 12.53 -21.91
N LEU A 648 24.26 11.73 -22.76
CA LEU A 648 23.15 10.87 -22.38
C LEU A 648 23.72 9.46 -22.19
N GLY A 649 23.44 8.83 -21.05
CA GLY A 649 23.89 7.45 -20.81
C GLY A 649 22.93 6.39 -21.32
N THR A 650 23.16 5.14 -20.91
CA THR A 650 22.47 3.98 -21.49
C THR A 650 21.02 3.87 -21.00
N GLY A 651 20.22 3.02 -21.65
CA GLY A 651 18.86 2.74 -21.19
C GLY A 651 18.77 2.09 -19.79
N LYS A 652 19.90 1.65 -19.21
CA LYS A 652 20.00 1.22 -17.80
C LYS A 652 20.01 2.42 -16.82
N GLY A 653 19.97 3.65 -17.34
CA GLY A 653 19.74 4.89 -16.60
C GLY A 653 20.96 5.50 -15.92
N ASP A 654 22.17 5.21 -16.40
CA ASP A 654 23.33 6.05 -16.06
C ASP A 654 23.23 7.40 -16.81
N PHE A 655 23.68 8.49 -16.18
CA PHE A 655 23.61 9.85 -16.74
C PHE A 655 22.25 10.26 -17.34
N PRO A 656 21.21 10.39 -16.48
CA PRO A 656 19.95 11.02 -16.88
C PRO A 656 20.13 12.52 -17.06
N ILE A 657 19.37 13.12 -17.98
CA ILE A 657 19.51 14.54 -18.31
C ILE A 657 19.03 15.39 -17.14
N GLY A 658 19.82 16.40 -16.77
CA GLY A 658 19.53 17.30 -15.65
C GLY A 658 20.17 16.91 -14.32
N HIS A 659 20.71 15.69 -14.17
CA HIS A 659 21.21 15.13 -12.91
C HIS A 659 22.07 16.11 -12.06
N SER A 660 22.98 16.86 -12.70
CA SER A 660 23.91 17.77 -12.03
C SER A 660 23.29 19.11 -11.56
N ILE A 661 22.03 19.43 -11.87
CA ILE A 661 21.39 20.71 -11.52
C ILE A 661 21.06 20.77 -10.02
N ILE A 662 20.17 19.91 -9.53
CA ILE A 662 19.73 19.92 -8.12
C ILE A 662 20.93 19.81 -7.15
N PRO A 663 21.91 18.91 -7.36
CA PRO A 663 23.06 18.78 -6.47
C PRO A 663 23.94 20.04 -6.41
N ASN A 664 24.06 20.78 -7.51
CA ASN A 664 24.75 22.07 -7.51
C ASN A 664 23.92 23.18 -6.85
N LEU A 665 22.59 23.20 -6.99
CA LEU A 665 21.72 24.14 -6.24
C LEU A 665 21.79 23.86 -4.73
N ARG A 666 21.83 22.59 -4.34
CA ARG A 666 22.03 22.13 -2.95
C ARG A 666 23.40 22.54 -2.42
N MET A 667 24.48 22.28 -3.17
CA MET A 667 25.83 22.73 -2.78
C MET A 667 25.98 24.25 -2.75
N TRP A 668 25.28 25.00 -3.59
CA TRP A 668 25.22 26.47 -3.52
C TRP A 668 24.67 26.92 -2.17
N GLN A 669 23.49 26.43 -1.76
CA GLN A 669 22.89 26.82 -0.47
C GLN A 669 23.69 26.33 0.74
N VAL A 670 24.30 25.13 0.68
CA VAL A 670 25.26 24.67 1.71
C VAL A 670 26.46 25.62 1.78
N ALA A 671 27.00 26.06 0.64
CA ALA A 671 28.13 26.96 0.59
C ALA A 671 27.80 28.38 1.09
N GLU A 672 26.60 28.89 0.86
CA GLU A 672 26.12 30.16 1.44
C GLU A 672 25.94 30.04 2.96
N ARG A 673 25.33 28.96 3.45
CA ARG A 673 25.16 28.66 4.89
C ARG A 673 26.50 28.53 5.62
N GLU A 674 27.51 27.98 4.94
CA GLU A 674 28.90 27.87 5.40
C GLU A 674 29.74 29.14 5.12
N ALA A 675 29.11 30.24 4.67
CA ALA A 675 29.72 31.54 4.36
C ALA A 675 30.95 31.47 3.42
N ARG A 676 30.95 30.53 2.47
CA ARG A 676 32.09 30.25 1.60
C ARG A 676 32.21 31.23 0.43
N PRO A 677 33.44 31.63 0.03
CA PRO A 677 33.66 32.55 -1.08
C PRO A 677 33.46 31.92 -2.48
N ASP A 678 33.18 30.62 -2.58
CA ASP A 678 32.99 29.87 -3.83
C ASP A 678 31.52 29.46 -4.10
N ALA A 679 30.56 29.93 -3.29
CA ALA A 679 29.15 29.52 -3.38
C ALA A 679 28.50 29.74 -4.77
N ASP A 680 28.80 30.86 -5.45
CA ASP A 680 28.26 31.17 -6.79
C ASP A 680 28.80 30.23 -7.89
N VAL A 681 29.90 29.49 -7.65
CA VAL A 681 30.42 28.52 -8.63
C VAL A 681 29.42 27.37 -8.87
N TYR A 682 28.82 26.86 -7.80
CA TYR A 682 27.81 25.81 -7.87
C TYR A 682 26.54 26.32 -8.55
N ARG A 683 26.09 27.52 -8.16
CA ARG A 683 24.93 28.21 -8.76
C ARG A 683 25.10 28.43 -10.26
N ALA A 684 26.27 28.90 -10.68
CA ALA A 684 26.60 29.10 -12.09
C ALA A 684 26.63 27.79 -12.88
N ALA A 685 27.12 26.68 -12.28
CA ALA A 685 27.10 25.36 -12.91
C ALA A 685 25.66 24.85 -13.15
N ALA A 686 24.77 24.97 -12.16
CA ALA A 686 23.37 24.60 -12.30
C ALA A 686 22.65 25.41 -13.40
N ILE A 687 22.85 26.73 -13.43
CA ILE A 687 22.30 27.62 -14.47
C ILE A 687 22.86 27.28 -15.85
N ALA A 688 24.17 27.00 -15.97
CA ALA A 688 24.81 26.61 -17.22
C ALA A 688 24.30 25.26 -17.77
N GLN A 689 24.08 24.27 -16.89
CA GLN A 689 23.51 22.98 -17.28
C GLN A 689 22.07 23.14 -17.80
N ALA A 690 21.23 23.89 -17.08
CA ALA A 690 19.85 24.13 -17.50
C ALA A 690 19.75 24.93 -18.81
N ALA A 691 20.62 25.94 -18.99
CA ALA A 691 20.72 26.66 -20.26
C ALA A 691 21.13 25.74 -21.42
N TRP A 692 22.12 24.86 -21.22
CA TRP A 692 22.52 23.88 -22.24
C TRP A 692 21.36 22.95 -22.61
N ILE A 693 20.60 22.45 -21.63
CA ILE A 693 19.42 21.60 -21.86
C ILE A 693 18.39 22.34 -22.73
N ILE A 694 18.01 23.57 -22.36
CA ILE A 694 16.99 24.35 -23.07
C ILE A 694 17.38 24.65 -24.51
N ASP A 695 18.67 24.90 -24.76
CA ASP A 695 19.22 25.23 -26.09
C ASP A 695 19.52 24.00 -26.98
N ASN A 696 19.71 22.79 -26.43
CA ASN A 696 20.28 21.64 -27.16
C ASN A 696 19.49 20.33 -27.07
N VAL A 697 18.58 20.16 -26.10
CA VAL A 697 17.81 18.90 -25.93
C VAL A 697 16.54 18.95 -26.77
N ASP A 698 16.44 18.05 -27.74
CA ASP A 698 15.22 17.87 -28.54
C ASP A 698 14.26 16.91 -27.82
N VAL A 699 13.21 17.47 -27.22
CA VAL A 699 12.16 16.71 -26.52
C VAL A 699 11.38 15.74 -27.42
N ALA A 700 11.52 15.83 -28.75
CA ALA A 700 10.98 14.82 -29.65
C ALA A 700 11.81 13.52 -29.66
N ASP A 701 13.08 13.52 -29.24
CA ASP A 701 13.89 12.30 -29.15
C ASP A 701 13.39 11.42 -27.98
N PRO A 702 12.85 10.21 -28.22
CA PRO A 702 12.37 9.36 -27.14
C PRO A 702 13.49 8.90 -26.20
N LEU A 703 14.76 8.98 -26.62
CA LEU A 703 15.91 8.71 -25.75
C LEU A 703 16.06 9.75 -24.63
N VAL A 704 15.62 11.01 -24.83
CA VAL A 704 15.74 12.07 -23.82
C VAL A 704 14.53 12.19 -22.90
N THR A 705 13.36 11.67 -23.29
CA THR A 705 12.12 11.76 -22.49
C THR A 705 11.70 10.47 -21.80
N LYS A 706 12.06 9.28 -22.32
CA LYS A 706 11.69 7.98 -21.71
C LYS A 706 12.78 6.90 -21.82
N GLY A 707 13.79 7.05 -22.67
CA GLY A 707 14.71 5.96 -23.07
C GLY A 707 15.61 5.34 -22.00
N GLN A 708 15.55 5.80 -20.74
CA GLN A 708 16.23 5.22 -19.59
C GLN A 708 15.20 4.62 -18.63
N ARG A 709 15.32 3.33 -18.24
CA ARG A 709 14.23 2.52 -17.63
C ARG A 709 13.74 2.91 -16.22
N GLN A 710 14.27 3.99 -15.66
CA GLN A 710 13.91 4.48 -14.33
C GLN A 710 14.12 5.98 -14.08
N ALA A 711 14.60 6.73 -15.08
CA ALA A 711 15.39 7.95 -14.83
C ALA A 711 14.96 9.17 -15.67
N GLU A 712 13.80 9.10 -16.31
CA GLU A 712 13.21 10.21 -17.09
C GLU A 712 12.86 11.44 -16.24
N TYR A 713 12.53 11.25 -14.96
CA TYR A 713 12.03 12.31 -14.08
C TYR A 713 13.01 13.46 -13.86
N HIS A 714 14.31 13.15 -13.77
CA HIS A 714 15.37 14.13 -13.46
C HIS A 714 15.36 15.35 -14.39
N LEU A 715 14.91 15.21 -15.65
CA LEU A 715 14.86 16.31 -16.61
C LEU A 715 13.89 17.40 -16.17
N MET A 716 12.65 17.04 -15.81
CA MET A 716 11.63 18.01 -15.39
C MET A 716 11.79 18.41 -13.93
N THR A 717 12.08 17.49 -13.01
CA THR A 717 12.23 17.82 -11.59
C THR A 717 13.40 18.77 -11.35
N SER A 718 14.52 18.59 -12.07
CA SER A 718 15.65 19.53 -12.01
C SER A 718 15.34 20.92 -12.54
N LEU A 719 14.61 21.02 -13.65
CA LEU A 719 14.23 22.30 -14.24
C LEU A 719 13.19 23.03 -13.39
N ALA A 720 12.25 22.31 -12.78
CA ALA A 720 11.28 22.84 -11.83
C ALA A 720 11.95 23.35 -10.54
N THR A 721 12.82 22.53 -9.94
CA THR A 721 13.59 22.91 -8.73
C THR A 721 14.53 24.10 -8.99
N LEU A 722 15.14 24.21 -10.17
CA LEU A 722 15.86 25.44 -10.58
C LEU A 722 14.91 26.64 -10.73
N GLY A 723 13.72 26.41 -11.29
CA GLY A 723 12.64 27.39 -11.38
C GLY A 723 12.13 27.88 -10.03
N ALA A 724 12.19 27.06 -8.97
CA ALA A 724 11.88 27.47 -7.61
C ALA A 724 13.06 28.20 -6.94
N MET A 725 14.25 27.59 -6.91
CA MET A 725 15.39 28.04 -6.09
C MET A 725 16.14 29.26 -6.66
N VAL A 726 16.17 29.47 -7.98
CA VAL A 726 16.93 30.57 -8.60
C VAL A 726 16.04 31.81 -8.78
N PRO A 727 16.50 33.04 -8.42
CA PRO A 727 15.77 34.27 -8.68
C PRO A 727 15.43 34.48 -10.16
N ALA A 728 14.22 34.96 -10.46
CA ALA A 728 13.68 35.01 -11.83
C ALA A 728 14.52 35.80 -12.85
N GLY A 729 15.33 36.77 -12.41
CA GLY A 729 16.24 37.53 -13.28
C GLY A 729 17.48 36.77 -13.75
N ASP A 730 17.86 35.69 -13.05
CA ASP A 730 19.07 34.91 -13.30
C ASP A 730 18.79 33.49 -13.84
N ARG A 731 17.51 33.15 -14.05
CA ARG A 731 17.11 31.87 -14.68
C ARG A 731 17.48 31.87 -16.17
N PRO A 732 17.81 30.71 -16.76
CA PRO A 732 17.89 30.56 -18.21
C PRO A 732 16.60 31.00 -18.89
N ALA A 733 16.72 31.74 -20.00
CA ALA A 733 15.57 32.12 -20.81
C ALA A 733 14.92 30.88 -21.46
N GLY A 734 13.59 30.89 -21.61
CA GLY A 734 12.87 29.82 -22.29
C GLY A 734 12.49 28.60 -21.43
N LEU A 735 12.75 28.62 -20.12
CA LEU A 735 12.42 27.54 -19.18
C LEU A 735 10.98 27.02 -19.29
N GLY A 736 9.97 27.89 -19.14
CA GLY A 736 8.56 27.51 -19.29
C GLY A 736 8.23 27.01 -20.71
N ALA A 737 8.75 27.68 -21.74
CA ALA A 737 8.57 27.27 -23.13
C ALA A 737 9.26 25.93 -23.48
N PHE A 738 10.21 25.46 -22.67
CA PHE A 738 10.77 24.11 -22.78
C PHE A 738 9.83 23.08 -22.13
N ALA A 739 9.29 23.39 -20.94
CA ALA A 739 8.29 22.56 -20.28
C ALA A 739 7.01 22.41 -21.12
N GLU A 740 6.52 23.50 -21.75
CA GLU A 740 5.40 23.47 -22.71
C GLU A 740 5.64 22.45 -23.84
N ARG A 741 6.81 22.48 -24.50
CA ARG A 741 7.14 21.53 -25.57
C ARG A 741 7.31 20.09 -25.08
N TRP A 742 7.82 19.90 -23.86
CA TRP A 742 7.89 18.57 -23.24
C TRP A 742 6.48 18.03 -22.94
N ALA A 743 5.58 18.89 -22.44
CA ALA A 743 4.19 18.56 -22.16
C ALA A 743 3.40 18.22 -23.44
N ASP A 744 3.60 18.96 -24.54
CA ASP A 744 3.03 18.62 -25.86
C ASP A 744 3.35 17.18 -26.25
N VAL A 745 4.64 16.79 -26.18
CA VAL A 745 5.12 15.43 -26.50
C VAL A 745 4.61 14.39 -25.50
N ALA A 746 4.54 14.73 -24.21
CA ALA A 746 3.98 13.85 -23.19
C ALA A 746 2.51 13.53 -23.47
N ILE A 747 1.71 14.56 -23.77
CA ILE A 747 0.28 14.46 -24.06
C ILE A 747 0.01 13.71 -25.37
N GLU A 748 0.78 13.97 -26.45
CA GLU A 748 0.66 13.26 -27.73
C GLU A 748 0.99 11.76 -27.61
N ARG A 749 2.04 11.42 -26.84
CA ARG A 749 2.40 10.01 -26.60
C ARG A 749 1.37 9.31 -25.72
N SER A 750 0.78 10.00 -24.76
CA SER A 750 -0.30 9.51 -23.89
C SER A 750 -1.71 9.61 -24.48
N ALA A 751 -1.87 9.96 -25.75
CA ALA A 751 -3.17 9.97 -26.43
C ALA A 751 -3.62 8.55 -26.83
N ASN A 752 -3.96 7.72 -25.84
CA ASN A 752 -4.40 6.32 -26.02
C ASN A 752 -5.31 5.84 -24.87
N MET A 753 -5.96 4.68 -25.04
CA MET A 753 -6.94 4.07 -24.12
C MET A 753 -6.46 3.76 -22.69
N TRP A 754 -5.16 3.88 -22.42
CA TRP A 754 -4.56 3.70 -21.08
C TRP A 754 -4.04 5.01 -20.49
N ASP A 755 -4.11 6.12 -21.24
CA ASP A 755 -3.38 7.35 -20.98
C ASP A 755 -1.85 7.13 -20.79
N PHE A 756 -1.32 5.99 -21.25
CA PHE A 756 0.04 5.52 -20.96
C PHE A 756 1.08 6.28 -21.79
N HIS A 757 2.16 6.75 -21.16
CA HIS A 757 3.22 7.48 -21.85
C HIS A 757 4.07 6.54 -22.71
N ARG A 758 3.73 6.46 -24.00
CA ARG A 758 4.46 5.67 -25.00
C ARG A 758 5.88 6.19 -25.20
N TYR A 759 6.82 5.29 -25.50
CA TYR A 759 8.19 5.64 -25.86
C TYR A 759 8.23 6.49 -27.14
N SER A 760 7.60 6.04 -28.23
CA SER A 760 7.54 6.75 -29.51
C SER A 760 6.22 6.49 -30.25
N ASP A 761 6.00 7.20 -31.34
CA ASP A 761 4.78 7.11 -32.15
C ASP A 761 4.49 5.67 -32.63
N ASP A 762 5.55 4.90 -32.85
CA ASP A 762 5.55 3.51 -33.33
C ASP A 762 5.80 2.46 -32.24
N ARG A 763 6.06 2.85 -30.98
CA ARG A 763 6.49 1.93 -29.91
C ARG A 763 6.05 2.34 -28.50
N TRP A 764 5.56 1.38 -27.72
CA TRP A 764 4.97 1.62 -26.40
C TRP A 764 6.01 1.69 -25.28
N THR A 765 6.84 0.66 -25.12
CA THR A 765 7.88 0.60 -24.07
C THR A 765 9.25 0.91 -24.64
N ILE A 766 10.24 1.22 -23.80
CA ILE A 766 11.64 1.39 -24.21
C ILE A 766 12.17 0.14 -24.93
N PRO A 767 13.09 0.28 -25.90
CA PRO A 767 13.71 -0.85 -26.60
C PRO A 767 14.80 -1.54 -25.77
N SER A 768 15.20 -2.75 -26.18
CA SER A 768 16.37 -3.45 -25.64
C SER A 768 17.66 -2.62 -25.79
N PHE A 769 18.52 -2.60 -24.75
CA PHE A 769 19.70 -1.74 -24.67
C PHE A 769 20.91 -2.42 -24.00
N THR A 770 22.09 -1.79 -24.11
CA THR A 770 23.33 -2.22 -23.44
C THR A 770 23.15 -2.29 -21.92
N GLY A 771 23.15 -3.50 -21.35
CA GLY A 771 22.93 -3.73 -19.92
C GLY A 771 21.47 -4.05 -19.53
N GLY A 772 20.56 -4.17 -20.51
CA GLY A 772 19.12 -4.44 -20.29
C GLY A 772 18.66 -5.89 -20.47
N GLY A 773 19.58 -6.85 -20.53
CA GLY A 773 19.30 -8.22 -20.98
C GLY A 773 19.65 -8.44 -22.47
N ALA A 774 19.54 -9.68 -22.94
CA ALA A 774 20.07 -10.07 -24.25
C ALA A 774 18.99 -10.12 -25.36
N GLY A 775 18.55 -8.95 -25.82
CA GLY A 775 17.70 -8.83 -27.02
C GLY A 775 16.18 -8.87 -26.78
N GLU A 776 15.76 -8.84 -25.52
CA GLU A 776 14.36 -8.71 -25.10
C GLU A 776 14.04 -7.30 -24.60
N ASP A 777 12.75 -6.99 -24.51
CA ASP A 777 12.27 -5.73 -23.94
C ASP A 777 12.46 -5.74 -22.41
N PRO A 778 13.13 -4.72 -21.84
CA PRO A 778 13.48 -4.67 -20.41
C PRO A 778 12.24 -4.36 -19.55
N ASN A 779 12.36 -4.63 -18.24
CA ASN A 779 11.40 -4.12 -17.26
C ASN A 779 11.54 -2.59 -17.14
N GLU A 780 10.45 -1.83 -17.29
CA GLU A 780 10.43 -0.35 -17.28
C GLU A 780 9.58 0.26 -16.16
N SER A 781 9.33 -0.51 -15.08
CA SER A 781 8.53 -0.11 -13.92
C SER A 781 8.98 1.24 -13.33
N GLY A 782 10.27 1.53 -13.33
CA GLY A 782 10.80 2.81 -12.85
C GLY A 782 10.38 4.03 -13.68
N ASN A 783 10.00 3.88 -14.94
CA ASN A 783 9.45 4.98 -15.74
C ASN A 783 7.97 5.19 -15.43
N LEU A 784 7.19 4.11 -15.31
CA LEU A 784 5.82 4.17 -14.80
C LEU A 784 5.76 4.84 -13.42
N LEU A 785 6.70 4.50 -12.53
CA LEU A 785 6.80 5.04 -11.17
C LEU A 785 7.44 6.43 -11.12
N GLY A 786 8.27 6.83 -12.10
CA GLY A 786 8.95 8.13 -12.15
C GLY A 786 8.24 9.21 -12.98
N PHE A 787 7.41 8.84 -13.96
CA PHE A 787 6.67 9.78 -14.79
C PHE A 787 5.80 10.78 -13.99
N PRO A 788 5.11 10.40 -12.89
CA PRO A 788 4.32 11.35 -12.11
C PRO A 788 5.16 12.54 -11.62
N ALA A 789 6.37 12.31 -11.09
CA ALA A 789 7.30 13.38 -10.75
C ALA A 789 7.62 14.28 -11.95
N ALA A 790 7.88 13.69 -13.13
CA ALA A 790 8.20 14.43 -14.34
C ALA A 790 7.06 15.38 -14.75
N ALA A 791 5.83 14.85 -14.81
CA ALA A 791 4.64 15.59 -15.25
C ALA A 791 4.20 16.66 -14.25
N LEU A 792 4.23 16.35 -12.95
CA LEU A 792 3.87 17.29 -11.89
C LEU A 792 4.91 18.41 -11.74
N ALA A 793 6.20 18.09 -11.90
CA ALA A 793 7.25 19.11 -11.98
C ALA A 793 7.09 20.03 -13.21
N ALA A 794 6.81 19.46 -14.39
CA ALA A 794 6.56 20.23 -15.61
C ALA A 794 5.40 21.22 -15.43
N ALA A 795 4.30 20.80 -14.80
CA ALA A 795 3.14 21.64 -14.54
C ALA A 795 3.47 22.90 -13.71
N THR A 796 4.46 22.85 -12.80
CA THR A 796 4.89 24.04 -12.03
C THR A 796 5.57 25.13 -12.88
N LEU A 797 6.01 24.79 -14.09
CA LEU A 797 6.66 25.71 -15.03
C LEU A 797 5.71 26.23 -16.13
N ILE A 798 4.49 25.69 -16.20
CA ILE A 798 3.51 25.91 -17.27
C ILE A 798 2.34 26.73 -16.73
N GLY A 799 1.98 27.80 -17.46
CA GLY A 799 0.89 28.71 -17.07
C GLY A 799 -0.50 28.33 -17.61
N ASP A 800 -0.63 27.21 -18.30
CA ASP A 800 -1.90 26.74 -18.87
C ASP A 800 -2.53 25.64 -17.99
N GLU A 801 -3.69 25.96 -17.42
CA GLU A 801 -4.42 25.10 -16.48
C GLU A 801 -4.90 23.79 -17.13
N ALA A 802 -5.24 23.80 -18.43
CA ALA A 802 -5.72 22.61 -19.13
C ALA A 802 -4.59 21.63 -19.44
N THR A 803 -3.42 22.12 -19.84
CA THR A 803 -2.19 21.33 -19.95
C THR A 803 -1.81 20.74 -18.59
N ASN A 804 -1.85 21.54 -17.52
CA ASN A 804 -1.50 21.09 -16.18
C ASN A 804 -2.47 20.02 -15.65
N ALA A 805 -3.78 20.19 -15.85
CA ALA A 805 -4.77 19.18 -15.51
C ALA A 805 -4.54 17.87 -16.30
N ARG A 806 -4.29 17.95 -17.62
CA ARG A 806 -4.01 16.77 -18.45
C ARG A 806 -2.70 16.08 -18.05
N LEU A 807 -1.66 16.81 -17.65
CA LEU A 807 -0.45 16.22 -17.07
C LEU A 807 -0.75 15.47 -15.76
N GLY A 808 -1.64 15.99 -14.91
CA GLY A 808 -2.13 15.30 -13.72
C GLY A 808 -2.90 14.00 -14.03
N GLU A 809 -3.76 13.99 -15.05
CA GLU A 809 -4.44 12.78 -15.53
C GLU A 809 -3.44 11.71 -16.00
N ILE A 810 -2.41 12.10 -16.76
CA ILE A 810 -1.40 11.18 -17.28
C ILE A 810 -0.50 10.69 -16.14
N ALA A 811 -0.17 11.54 -15.15
CA ALA A 811 0.55 11.16 -13.95
C ALA A 811 -0.22 10.08 -13.16
N GLN A 812 -1.51 10.28 -12.90
CA GLN A 812 -2.36 9.27 -12.27
C GLN A 812 -2.39 7.97 -13.10
N ALA A 813 -2.51 8.06 -14.42
CA ALA A 813 -2.64 6.87 -15.25
C ALA A 813 -1.40 5.97 -15.29
N GLN A 814 -0.18 6.47 -15.03
CA GLN A 814 0.99 5.59 -14.92
C GLN A 814 1.00 4.82 -13.59
N ILE A 815 0.39 5.41 -12.55
CA ILE A 815 0.15 4.77 -11.24
C ILE A 815 -0.98 3.75 -11.37
N ASP A 816 -2.09 4.11 -12.03
CA ASP A 816 -3.15 3.14 -12.35
C ASP A 816 -2.57 1.95 -13.12
N ASN A 817 -1.67 2.19 -14.07
CA ASN A 817 -1.00 1.14 -14.85
C ASN A 817 -0.13 0.21 -13.98
N ILE A 818 0.62 0.75 -13.01
CA ILE A 818 1.44 -0.07 -12.09
C ILE A 818 0.57 -0.91 -11.12
N PHE A 819 -0.65 -0.46 -10.84
CA PHE A 819 -1.63 -1.14 -9.99
C PHE A 819 -2.78 -1.85 -10.76
N GLY A 820 -2.63 -2.07 -12.07
CA GLY A 820 -3.49 -3.00 -12.84
C GLY A 820 -4.22 -2.42 -14.05
N ARG A 821 -4.35 -1.10 -14.21
CA ARG A 821 -5.01 -0.43 -15.37
C ARG A 821 -4.12 -0.47 -16.60
N ASN A 822 -3.84 -1.68 -17.07
CA ASN A 822 -2.87 -1.94 -18.12
C ASN A 822 -3.28 -3.15 -18.99
N PRO A 823 -2.58 -3.43 -20.11
CA PRO A 823 -3.01 -4.45 -21.06
C PRO A 823 -3.03 -5.91 -20.56
N THR A 824 -2.46 -6.21 -19.40
CA THR A 824 -2.51 -7.55 -18.77
C THR A 824 -3.51 -7.62 -17.63
N GLY A 825 -4.00 -6.48 -17.14
CA GLY A 825 -4.86 -6.37 -15.95
C GLY A 825 -4.16 -6.62 -14.62
N ARG A 826 -2.84 -6.93 -14.64
CA ARG A 826 -2.05 -7.33 -13.47
C ARG A 826 -1.31 -6.15 -12.86
N ALA A 827 -1.35 -6.02 -11.53
CA ALA A 827 -0.47 -5.12 -10.80
C ALA A 827 1.00 -5.57 -10.93
N ALA A 828 1.94 -4.66 -10.68
CA ALA A 828 3.37 -4.89 -10.89
C ALA A 828 4.05 -5.73 -9.79
N GLN A 829 3.41 -5.95 -8.65
CA GLN A 829 3.91 -6.77 -7.55
C GLN A 829 3.42 -8.22 -7.70
N TYR A 830 4.29 -9.22 -7.47
CA TYR A 830 3.89 -10.64 -7.44
C TYR A 830 3.25 -11.06 -6.12
N ARG A 831 3.84 -10.66 -4.97
CA ARG A 831 3.47 -11.10 -3.61
C ARG A 831 2.19 -10.45 -3.05
N ILE A 832 1.11 -10.45 -3.82
CA ILE A 832 -0.17 -9.84 -3.39
C ILE A 832 -0.89 -10.66 -2.30
N ALA A 833 -0.61 -11.96 -2.19
CA ALA A 833 -1.20 -12.86 -1.21
C ALA A 833 -0.53 -12.81 0.18
N ASP A 834 0.47 -11.94 0.37
CA ASP A 834 1.20 -11.76 1.62
C ASP A 834 0.90 -10.36 2.17
N PRO A 835 -0.06 -10.20 3.11
CA PRO A 835 -0.54 -8.88 3.53
C PRO A 835 0.48 -8.10 4.37
N GLU A 836 1.59 -8.71 4.80
CA GLU A 836 2.71 -7.97 5.40
C GLU A 836 3.55 -7.29 4.30
N LEU A 837 3.66 -7.88 3.10
CA LEU A 837 4.51 -7.38 2.01
C LEU A 837 3.74 -6.63 0.89
N ALA A 838 2.43 -6.82 0.80
CA ALA A 838 1.59 -6.33 -0.31
C ALA A 838 1.25 -4.83 -0.25
N PHE A 839 0.92 -4.25 -1.40
CA PHE A 839 0.07 -3.07 -1.44
C PHE A 839 -1.41 -3.47 -1.20
N GLU A 840 -2.15 -2.65 -0.46
CA GLU A 840 -3.55 -2.91 -0.11
C GLU A 840 -4.46 -2.90 -1.36
N GLY A 841 -5.39 -3.86 -1.45
CA GLY A 841 -6.39 -3.93 -2.52
C GLY A 841 -5.87 -4.50 -3.85
N LEU A 842 -4.91 -5.44 -3.81
CA LEU A 842 -4.45 -6.13 -5.03
C LEU A 842 -5.05 -7.54 -5.15
N ASP A 843 -6.00 -7.70 -6.07
CA ASP A 843 -6.65 -8.97 -6.41
C ASP A 843 -5.84 -9.81 -7.43
N LEU A 844 -5.04 -9.17 -8.30
CA LEU A 844 -4.31 -9.85 -9.38
C LEU A 844 -2.92 -9.25 -9.59
N GLY A 845 -1.92 -9.86 -8.95
CA GLY A 845 -0.51 -9.49 -9.03
C GLY A 845 0.17 -9.87 -10.34
N TRP A 846 1.48 -9.60 -10.43
CA TRP A 846 2.29 -9.88 -11.61
C TRP A 846 2.46 -11.40 -11.85
N PHE A 847 2.84 -11.80 -13.06
CA PHE A 847 2.89 -13.23 -13.46
C PHE A 847 3.97 -14.07 -12.75
N SER A 848 5.01 -13.46 -12.15
CA SER A 848 6.13 -14.18 -11.54
C SER A 848 6.99 -13.27 -10.65
N GLU A 849 7.79 -13.86 -9.77
CA GLU A 849 8.84 -13.18 -9.00
C GLU A 849 10.20 -13.87 -9.23
N TYR A 850 11.27 -13.08 -9.38
CA TYR A 850 12.59 -13.60 -9.72
C TYR A 850 13.39 -14.12 -8.52
N GLN A 851 13.30 -15.43 -8.30
CA GLN A 851 13.98 -16.11 -7.21
C GLN A 851 15.50 -16.10 -7.39
N GLY A 852 16.23 -15.56 -6.40
CA GLY A 852 17.69 -15.56 -6.38
C GLY A 852 18.35 -14.48 -7.23
N GLY A 853 17.62 -13.42 -7.60
CA GLY A 853 18.19 -12.22 -8.21
C GLY A 853 19.25 -11.57 -7.32
N TYR A 854 20.15 -10.76 -7.91
CA TYR A 854 21.40 -10.39 -7.23
C TYR A 854 21.17 -9.69 -5.89
N GLY A 855 20.23 -8.76 -5.80
CA GLY A 855 19.93 -8.06 -4.54
C GLY A 855 19.24 -8.90 -3.46
N LEU A 856 18.73 -10.09 -3.79
CA LEU A 856 17.77 -10.85 -2.98
C LEU A 856 16.61 -9.95 -2.50
N LEU A 857 15.82 -9.46 -3.47
CA LEU A 857 14.75 -8.49 -3.26
C LEU A 857 13.35 -9.14 -3.25
N GLN A 858 13.26 -10.43 -3.59
CA GLN A 858 12.03 -11.25 -3.74
C GLN A 858 11.31 -11.59 -2.41
N GLY A 859 11.11 -10.59 -1.56
CA GLY A 859 10.62 -10.74 -0.19
C GLY A 859 10.92 -9.54 0.71
N ALA A 860 11.08 -8.35 0.11
CA ALA A 860 10.93 -7.08 0.81
C ALA A 860 9.47 -6.59 0.69
N HIS A 861 9.09 -5.61 1.50
CA HIS A 861 7.79 -4.93 1.37
C HIS A 861 7.70 -4.20 0.01
N GLY A 862 6.50 -4.06 -0.57
CA GLY A 862 6.25 -3.13 -1.68
C GLY A 862 7.05 -3.33 -2.98
N VAL A 863 7.46 -4.56 -3.31
CA VAL A 863 8.31 -4.86 -4.48
C VAL A 863 7.57 -4.70 -5.80
N PHE A 864 8.14 -3.91 -6.73
CA PHE A 864 7.65 -3.77 -8.11
C PHE A 864 8.39 -4.72 -9.06
N ASP A 865 7.95 -5.98 -9.12
CA ASP A 865 8.54 -7.04 -9.96
C ASP A 865 8.45 -6.79 -11.47
N GLY A 866 7.35 -6.18 -11.93
CA GLY A 866 6.91 -6.27 -13.32
C GLY A 866 6.46 -4.95 -13.98
N SER A 867 6.24 -5.04 -15.29
CA SER A 867 5.62 -4.01 -16.12
C SER A 867 5.25 -4.60 -17.49
N PRO A 868 4.12 -4.19 -18.11
CA PRO A 868 3.73 -4.67 -19.44
C PRO A 868 4.72 -4.23 -20.52
N LYS A 869 5.37 -5.21 -21.17
CA LYS A 869 6.25 -5.01 -22.34
C LYS A 869 5.47 -4.65 -23.62
N ASN A 870 6.15 -4.12 -24.64
CA ASN A 870 5.54 -3.67 -25.91
C ASN A 870 4.61 -4.70 -26.58
N GLY A 871 4.84 -6.00 -26.41
CA GLY A 871 4.00 -7.07 -26.99
C GLY A 871 2.56 -7.15 -26.46
N HIS A 872 2.28 -6.60 -25.28
CA HIS A 872 0.94 -6.58 -24.69
C HIS A 872 0.07 -5.41 -25.19
N TYR A 873 0.69 -4.34 -25.69
CA TYR A 873 -0.01 -3.13 -26.11
C TYR A 873 -0.50 -3.22 -27.58
N PRO A 874 -1.64 -2.60 -27.95
CA PRO A 874 -2.55 -1.83 -27.08
C PRO A 874 -3.36 -2.71 -26.13
N PHE A 875 -3.85 -3.88 -26.57
CA PHE A 875 -4.50 -4.86 -25.68
C PHE A 875 -4.29 -6.27 -26.22
N ASN A 876 -3.48 -7.06 -25.51
CA ASN A 876 -3.05 -8.39 -25.92
C ASN A 876 -2.62 -9.23 -24.69
N PRO A 877 -3.50 -9.45 -23.69
CA PRO A 877 -3.17 -10.15 -22.44
C PRO A 877 -2.73 -11.61 -22.67
N GLY A 878 -3.23 -12.25 -23.73
CA GLY A 878 -2.86 -13.63 -24.11
C GLY A 878 -1.41 -13.85 -24.56
N VAL A 879 -0.57 -12.82 -24.49
CA VAL A 879 0.91 -12.94 -24.54
C VAL A 879 1.49 -13.52 -23.25
N ALA A 880 0.77 -13.37 -22.12
CA ALA A 880 1.22 -13.77 -20.78
C ALA A 880 2.60 -13.19 -20.41
N ASN A 881 3.33 -13.85 -19.52
CA ASN A 881 4.61 -13.36 -19.00
C ASN A 881 5.69 -13.29 -20.10
N ILE A 882 6.15 -12.08 -20.45
CA ILE A 882 7.28 -11.87 -21.37
C ILE A 882 8.27 -10.82 -20.86
N GLY A 883 9.53 -11.02 -21.26
CA GLY A 883 10.66 -10.16 -20.91
C GLY A 883 11.07 -10.31 -19.44
N HIS A 884 12.04 -9.49 -19.03
CA HIS A 884 12.57 -9.55 -17.67
C HIS A 884 11.53 -9.08 -16.64
N THR A 885 11.52 -9.79 -15.51
CA THR A 885 10.71 -9.53 -14.31
C THR A 885 11.68 -9.67 -13.14
N GLU A 886 11.87 -8.61 -12.36
CA GLU A 886 12.78 -8.49 -11.21
C GLU A 886 12.57 -7.09 -10.62
N GLY A 887 12.22 -7.02 -9.34
CA GLY A 887 12.20 -5.76 -8.59
C GLY A 887 13.60 -5.17 -8.46
N TRP A 888 13.70 -3.84 -8.40
CA TRP A 888 14.99 -3.15 -8.37
C TRP A 888 14.91 -1.88 -7.53
N VAL A 889 15.92 -1.59 -6.71
CA VAL A 889 15.92 -0.43 -5.78
C VAL A 889 15.65 0.91 -6.47
N THR A 890 16.05 1.04 -7.74
CA THR A 890 15.84 2.28 -8.50
C THR A 890 14.41 2.49 -8.98
N PHE A 891 13.58 1.44 -8.96
CA PHE A 891 12.14 1.56 -9.20
C PHE A 891 11.47 2.22 -8.00
N THR A 892 11.87 1.83 -6.79
CA THR A 892 11.40 2.45 -5.55
C THR A 892 11.91 3.87 -5.40
N THR A 893 13.15 4.22 -5.76
CA THR A 893 13.60 5.62 -5.69
C THR A 893 12.89 6.54 -6.70
N ALA A 894 12.56 6.04 -7.90
CA ALA A 894 11.66 6.75 -8.81
C ALA A 894 10.25 6.93 -8.21
N TRP A 895 9.76 5.94 -7.46
CA TRP A 895 8.47 6.03 -6.76
C TRP A 895 8.47 7.03 -5.60
N LEU A 896 9.52 7.04 -4.77
CA LEU A 896 9.71 8.01 -3.67
C LEU A 896 9.70 9.46 -4.19
N GLU A 897 10.36 9.75 -5.31
CA GLU A 897 10.32 11.07 -5.96
C GLU A 897 8.90 11.41 -6.44
N SER A 898 8.19 10.48 -7.09
CA SER A 898 6.79 10.72 -7.51
C SER A 898 5.83 10.94 -6.35
N LEU A 899 6.03 10.23 -5.24
CA LEU A 899 5.30 10.44 -3.98
C LEU A 899 5.61 11.82 -3.37
N ALA A 900 6.84 12.32 -3.49
CA ALA A 900 7.22 13.67 -3.07
C ALA A 900 6.53 14.75 -3.91
N TRP A 901 6.60 14.64 -5.26
CA TRP A 901 5.96 15.62 -6.14
C TRP A 901 4.43 15.60 -6.04
N ARG A 902 3.82 14.41 -5.87
CA ARG A 902 2.37 14.27 -5.58
C ARG A 902 1.98 14.94 -4.28
N ALA A 903 2.75 14.74 -3.20
CA ALA A 903 2.52 15.45 -1.94
C ALA A 903 2.62 16.96 -2.13
N TYR A 904 3.67 17.46 -2.79
CA TYR A 904 3.85 18.87 -3.06
C TYR A 904 2.71 19.49 -3.89
N THR A 905 2.21 18.81 -4.93
CA THR A 905 1.13 19.35 -5.78
C THR A 905 -0.27 19.22 -5.17
N SER A 906 -0.49 18.25 -4.26
CA SER A 906 -1.75 18.12 -3.52
C SER A 906 -1.80 18.96 -2.23
N THR A 907 -0.64 19.45 -1.76
CA THR A 907 -0.55 20.26 -0.55
C THR A 907 -0.97 21.71 -0.79
N GLU A 908 -1.90 22.19 0.04
CA GLU A 908 -2.32 23.59 0.14
C GLU A 908 -2.35 24.03 1.61
N VAL A 909 -1.85 25.24 1.90
CA VAL A 909 -1.99 25.90 3.20
C VAL A 909 -2.84 27.14 3.00
N SER A 910 -3.91 27.30 3.77
CA SER A 910 -4.84 28.44 3.68
C SER A 910 -5.23 28.96 5.07
N ILE A 911 -5.64 30.22 5.11
CA ILE A 911 -5.91 30.99 6.34
C ILE A 911 -7.21 31.79 6.11
N ASP A 912 -8.13 31.80 7.07
CA ASP A 912 -9.47 32.38 6.90
C ASP A 912 -9.53 33.92 6.93
N ALA A 913 -8.45 34.59 7.33
CA ALA A 913 -8.31 36.04 7.27
C ALA A 913 -6.90 36.49 6.85
N SER A 914 -6.82 37.53 6.00
CA SER A 914 -5.54 38.15 5.59
C SER A 914 -5.01 39.19 6.58
N THR A 915 -5.82 39.60 7.54
CA THR A 915 -5.46 40.53 8.63
C THR A 915 -6.16 40.11 9.92
N VAL A 916 -5.42 40.05 11.03
CA VAL A 916 -5.91 39.57 12.34
C VAL A 916 -5.39 40.49 13.45
N ALA A 917 -6.19 40.79 14.46
CA ALA A 917 -5.73 41.57 15.62
C ALA A 917 -4.72 40.78 16.46
N ALA A 918 -3.85 41.47 17.20
CA ALA A 918 -2.84 40.83 18.06
C ALA A 918 -3.45 39.98 19.19
N ASP A 919 -4.65 40.31 19.66
CA ASP A 919 -5.48 39.53 20.60
C ASP A 919 -6.44 38.55 19.90
N GLY A 920 -6.37 38.46 18.57
CA GLY A 920 -7.27 37.70 17.72
C GLY A 920 -6.93 36.22 17.57
N ARG A 921 -7.83 35.52 16.89
CA ARG A 921 -7.66 34.11 16.48
C ARG A 921 -8.01 33.95 15.01
N VAL A 922 -7.36 32.99 14.36
CA VAL A 922 -7.50 32.77 12.91
C VAL A 922 -7.58 31.29 12.59
N GLY A 923 -8.45 30.93 11.65
CA GLY A 923 -8.59 29.57 11.15
C GLY A 923 -7.45 29.23 10.20
N VAL A 924 -6.80 28.09 10.44
CA VAL A 924 -5.73 27.54 9.62
C VAL A 924 -6.21 26.20 9.05
N THR A 925 -6.11 26.05 7.73
CA THR A 925 -6.44 24.81 7.02
C THR A 925 -5.24 24.32 6.22
N LEU A 926 -4.86 23.07 6.46
CA LEU A 926 -3.91 22.30 5.67
C LEU A 926 -4.68 21.26 4.86
N ARG A 927 -4.46 21.20 3.55
CA ARG A 927 -4.70 20.01 2.73
C ARG A 927 -3.36 19.35 2.49
N ALA A 928 -3.22 18.07 2.81
CA ALA A 928 -1.98 17.30 2.62
C ALA A 928 -2.24 15.79 2.71
N PRO A 929 -1.38 14.93 2.10
CA PRO A 929 -1.46 13.47 2.22
C PRO A 929 -1.10 12.96 3.62
N LEU A 930 -2.05 13.08 4.54
CA LEU A 930 -1.89 12.70 5.95
C LEU A 930 -2.88 11.61 6.40
N ASN A 931 -3.75 11.14 5.51
CA ASN A 931 -4.84 10.19 5.80
C ASN A 931 -4.31 8.75 5.88
N MET A 932 -3.43 8.48 6.85
CA MET A 932 -2.76 7.18 7.01
C MET A 932 -3.67 6.14 7.67
N ASP A 933 -4.49 6.54 8.64
CA ASP A 933 -5.55 5.73 9.21
C ASP A 933 -6.89 6.01 8.50
N ALA A 934 -7.47 5.00 7.86
CA ALA A 934 -8.76 5.11 7.18
C ALA A 934 -9.96 5.29 8.14
N ALA A 935 -9.80 4.98 9.43
CA ALA A 935 -10.80 5.28 10.46
C ALA A 935 -10.88 6.79 10.80
N GLY A 936 -9.94 7.59 10.31
CA GLY A 936 -9.89 9.04 10.46
C GLY A 936 -9.32 9.51 11.81
N GLY A 937 -9.37 10.81 12.05
CA GLY A 937 -8.74 11.44 13.22
C GLY A 937 -7.23 11.68 13.05
N ASN A 938 -6.73 11.54 11.82
CA ASN A 938 -5.35 11.83 11.45
C ASN A 938 -4.96 13.28 11.81
N THR A 939 -3.66 13.52 11.99
CA THR A 939 -3.10 14.83 12.33
C THR A 939 -1.85 15.14 11.51
N GLY A 940 -1.58 16.42 11.30
CA GLY A 940 -0.29 16.92 10.81
C GLY A 940 0.15 18.14 11.62
N GLU A 941 1.35 18.66 11.34
CA GLU A 941 1.85 19.86 11.99
C GLU A 941 2.29 20.90 10.97
N VAL A 942 1.73 22.11 11.06
CA VAL A 942 2.18 23.27 10.27
C VAL A 942 3.14 24.13 11.09
N LEU A 943 4.11 24.73 10.43
CA LEU A 943 5.09 25.62 11.04
C LEU A 943 4.57 27.06 11.00
N VAL A 944 4.60 27.74 12.14
CA VAL A 944 4.13 29.13 12.32
C VAL A 944 5.29 30.01 12.77
N SER A 945 5.61 31.03 11.98
CA SER A 945 6.69 31.99 12.24
C SER A 945 6.19 33.44 12.18
N VAL A 946 6.84 34.35 12.90
CA VAL A 946 6.57 35.79 12.91
C VAL A 946 7.78 36.52 12.32
N ASP A 947 7.58 37.31 11.26
CA ASP A 947 8.64 38.06 10.55
C ASP A 947 9.88 37.22 10.14
N GLY A 948 9.71 35.90 9.96
CA GLY A 948 10.78 34.97 9.63
C GLY A 948 11.68 34.58 10.81
N ALA A 949 11.23 34.76 12.06
CA ALA A 949 11.83 34.15 13.23
C ALA A 949 11.66 32.62 13.25
N GLU A 950 12.37 31.95 14.17
CA GLU A 950 12.30 30.49 14.37
C GLU A 950 10.82 30.02 14.48
N PRO A 951 10.40 29.02 13.69
CA PRO A 951 9.02 28.58 13.66
C PRO A 951 8.62 27.77 14.91
N THR A 952 7.32 27.72 15.14
CA THR A 952 6.67 26.90 16.17
C THR A 952 5.64 25.97 15.51
N ALA A 953 5.53 24.73 15.98
CA ALA A 953 4.57 23.78 15.45
C ALA A 953 3.13 24.06 15.92
N LEU A 954 2.18 23.97 15.01
CA LEU A 954 0.74 23.99 15.25
C LEU A 954 0.13 22.70 14.70
N THR A 955 -0.31 21.82 15.59
CA THR A 955 -0.99 20.58 15.20
C THR A 955 -2.36 20.89 14.57
N VAL A 956 -2.63 20.33 13.40
CA VAL A 956 -3.91 20.38 12.67
C VAL A 956 -4.57 18.99 12.69
N THR A 957 -5.89 18.93 12.86
CA THR A 957 -6.66 17.67 12.92
C THR A 957 -7.57 17.52 11.72
N GLN A 958 -7.66 16.30 11.16
CA GLN A 958 -8.56 15.96 10.06
C GLN A 958 -10.01 16.32 10.36
N THR A 959 -10.70 16.96 9.42
CA THR A 959 -12.07 17.47 9.59
C THR A 959 -13.15 16.39 9.63
N GLY A 960 -12.85 15.17 9.21
CA GLY A 960 -13.74 14.01 9.26
C GLY A 960 -13.09 12.75 8.70
N VAL A 961 -13.78 11.61 8.82
CA VAL A 961 -13.38 10.37 8.14
C VAL A 961 -13.32 10.62 6.63
N ASN A 962 -12.27 10.12 5.98
CA ASN A 962 -12.04 10.27 4.53
C ASN A 962 -11.94 11.73 4.04
N ALA A 963 -11.68 12.70 4.93
CA ALA A 963 -11.56 14.11 4.55
C ALA A 963 -10.12 14.49 4.12
N LEU A 964 -10.01 15.33 3.09
CA LEU A 964 -8.75 15.90 2.59
C LEU A 964 -8.19 17.02 3.48
N ASP A 965 -9.04 17.67 4.27
CA ASP A 965 -8.72 18.93 4.96
C ASP A 965 -8.52 18.74 6.47
N TYR A 966 -7.49 19.39 6.99
CA TYR A 966 -7.01 19.35 8.38
C TYR A 966 -7.04 20.79 8.92
N THR A 967 -7.56 21.00 10.13
CA THR A 967 -7.81 22.35 10.64
C THR A 967 -7.26 22.59 12.04
N ALA A 968 -6.94 23.85 12.34
CA ALA A 968 -6.63 24.37 13.66
C ALA A 968 -7.10 25.82 13.82
N MET A 969 -7.23 26.29 15.06
CA MET A 969 -7.52 27.69 15.39
C MET A 969 -6.33 28.31 16.11
N LEU A 970 -5.47 28.98 15.34
CA LEU A 970 -4.29 29.71 15.83
C LEU A 970 -4.72 30.89 16.72
N ASP A 971 -3.96 31.11 17.79
CA ASP A 971 -4.10 32.22 18.74
C ASP A 971 -2.92 33.18 18.54
N VAL A 972 -3.20 34.39 18.04
CA VAL A 972 -2.14 35.35 17.67
C VAL A 972 -1.39 35.86 18.90
N ALA A 973 -2.08 36.01 20.04
CA ALA A 973 -1.48 36.44 21.29
C ALA A 973 -0.46 35.42 21.81
N SER A 974 -0.64 34.13 21.51
CA SER A 974 0.32 33.08 21.89
C SER A 974 1.66 33.17 21.16
N LEU A 975 1.70 33.81 19.98
CA LEU A 975 2.93 34.06 19.20
C LEU A 975 3.74 35.25 19.72
N GLY A 976 3.11 36.14 20.51
CA GLY A 976 3.71 37.41 20.92
C GLY A 976 3.88 38.43 19.80
N ALA A 977 3.18 38.26 18.68
CA ALA A 977 3.24 39.15 17.51
C ALA A 977 2.52 40.50 17.77
N THR A 978 2.97 41.55 17.08
CA THR A 978 2.52 42.95 17.27
C THR A 978 2.01 43.62 15.99
N GLU A 979 1.49 44.85 16.09
CA GLU A 979 0.95 45.58 14.94
C GLU A 979 2.02 45.80 13.85
N GLY A 980 1.77 45.24 12.66
CA GLY A 980 2.64 45.32 11.49
C GLY A 980 3.40 44.03 11.19
N ASP A 981 3.52 43.13 12.16
CA ASP A 981 4.19 41.83 12.02
C ASP A 981 3.48 40.98 10.96
N THR A 982 4.26 40.20 10.18
CA THR A 982 3.74 39.22 9.23
C THR A 982 3.88 37.81 9.79
N VAL A 983 2.74 37.16 10.06
CA VAL A 983 2.73 35.74 10.44
C VAL A 983 2.70 34.90 9.17
N THR A 984 3.60 33.92 9.10
CA THR A 984 3.67 32.93 8.02
C THR A 984 3.34 31.56 8.60
N VAL A 985 2.35 30.88 8.00
CA VAL A 985 2.02 29.48 8.26
C VAL A 985 2.47 28.65 7.07
N SER A 986 3.16 27.54 7.29
CA SER A 986 3.74 26.72 6.21
C SER A 986 3.72 25.21 6.47
N TYR A 987 3.68 24.43 5.40
CA TYR A 987 3.83 22.98 5.41
C TYR A 987 4.79 22.52 4.31
N GLY A 988 5.51 21.43 4.54
CA GLY A 988 6.63 21.03 3.69
C GLY A 988 7.86 21.95 3.86
N LEU A 989 9.01 21.45 3.44
CA LEU A 989 10.34 22.00 3.76
C LEU A 989 11.16 22.26 2.49
N GLY A 990 12.14 23.16 2.59
CA GLY A 990 13.07 23.47 1.50
C GLY A 990 12.38 23.92 0.21
N SER A 991 12.58 23.16 -0.87
CA SER A 991 11.98 23.43 -2.19
C SER A 991 10.49 23.05 -2.30
N PHE A 992 9.94 22.32 -1.32
CA PHE A 992 8.55 21.88 -1.31
C PHE A 992 7.64 22.66 -0.35
N THR A 993 8.15 23.68 0.33
CA THR A 993 7.35 24.48 1.26
C THR A 993 6.17 25.18 0.55
N ARG A 994 4.96 24.89 1.05
CA ARG A 994 3.73 25.65 0.83
C ARG A 994 3.53 26.60 1.99
N SER A 995 3.04 27.81 1.75
CA SER A 995 2.77 28.77 2.82
C SER A 995 1.66 29.76 2.49
N ALA A 996 1.04 30.29 3.55
CA ALA A 996 0.12 31.40 3.53
C ALA A 996 0.49 32.40 4.64
N THR A 997 0.10 33.66 4.47
CA THR A 997 0.47 34.75 5.38
C THR A 997 -0.71 35.63 5.75
N PHE A 998 -0.64 36.25 6.93
CA PHE A 998 -1.50 37.34 7.34
C PHE A 998 -0.69 38.43 8.06
N THR A 999 -1.19 39.66 8.02
CA THR A 999 -0.59 40.78 8.76
C THR A 999 -1.33 40.98 10.08
N VAL A 1000 -0.58 41.14 11.17
CA VAL A 1000 -1.13 41.45 12.49
C VAL A 1000 -1.47 42.94 12.55
N THR A 1001 -2.71 43.28 12.92
CA THR A 1001 -3.12 44.66 13.22
C THR A 1001 -2.92 44.95 14.71
N ALA A 1002 -3.14 46.19 15.13
CA ALA A 1002 -3.30 46.50 16.55
C ALA A 1002 -4.24 45.49 17.24
N GLU A 1003 -4.03 45.29 18.55
CA GLU A 1003 -5.06 44.74 19.45
C GLU A 1003 -6.39 45.41 19.11
N GLY A 1004 -7.47 44.64 19.11
CA GLY A 1004 -8.79 45.22 18.96
C GLY A 1004 -9.00 46.23 20.09
N GLU A 1005 -9.24 47.51 19.75
CA GLU A 1005 -9.99 48.35 20.67
C GLU A 1005 -11.27 47.57 20.98
N GLU A 1006 -11.49 47.18 22.25
CA GLU A 1006 -12.80 46.72 22.70
C GLU A 1006 -13.82 47.70 22.07
N PRO A 1007 -14.89 47.25 21.39
CA PRO A 1007 -15.80 48.14 20.68
C PRO A 1007 -16.52 49.05 21.68
N GLY A 1008 -15.86 50.16 22.03
CA GLY A 1008 -15.83 50.69 23.38
C GLY A 1008 -15.88 52.22 23.43
N GLY A 1009 -16.26 52.83 22.31
CA GLY A 1009 -17.14 54.00 22.40
C GLY A 1009 -18.30 53.67 23.36
N PRO A 1010 -18.67 54.58 24.27
CA PRO A 1010 -19.36 54.24 25.52
C PRO A 1010 -20.71 53.56 25.27
N GLY A 1011 -20.71 52.23 25.35
CA GLY A 1011 -21.90 51.39 25.27
C GLY A 1011 -22.73 51.44 26.54
N GLU A 1012 -24.00 51.10 26.42
CA GLU A 1012 -24.88 50.96 27.57
C GLU A 1012 -24.44 49.75 28.42
N GLU A 1013 -24.49 49.90 29.75
CA GLU A 1013 -24.20 48.82 30.69
C GLU A 1013 -25.12 47.62 30.42
N GLN A 1014 -24.59 46.39 30.49
CA GLN A 1014 -25.35 45.19 30.15
C GLN A 1014 -26.65 45.13 30.97
N PRO A 1015 -27.84 45.04 30.34
CA PRO A 1015 -29.10 45.04 31.08
C PRO A 1015 -29.18 43.84 32.04
N PRO A 1016 -29.95 43.94 33.15
CA PRO A 1016 -30.05 42.88 34.14
C PRO A 1016 -30.55 41.57 33.53
N THR A 1017 -30.23 40.45 34.18
CA THR A 1017 -30.51 39.07 33.72
C THR A 1017 -31.98 38.66 33.78
N THR A 1018 -32.91 39.61 33.78
CA THR A 1018 -34.35 39.37 33.66
C THR A 1018 -34.70 39.03 32.21
N VAL A 1019 -35.19 37.80 31.98
CA VAL A 1019 -35.76 37.40 30.69
C VAL A 1019 -36.94 38.34 30.35
N PRO A 1020 -36.99 38.95 29.16
CA PRO A 1020 -38.09 39.83 28.76
C PRO A 1020 -39.40 39.04 28.52
N PRO A 1021 -40.56 39.72 28.39
CA PRO A 1021 -41.82 39.06 28.07
C PRO A 1021 -41.80 38.48 26.65
N ILE A 1022 -41.57 37.17 26.54
CA ILE A 1022 -41.45 36.47 25.26
C ILE A 1022 -42.81 36.48 24.52
N VAL A 1023 -42.79 36.96 23.29
CA VAL A 1023 -43.89 37.01 22.32
C VAL A 1023 -43.91 35.69 21.53
N ASP A 1024 -45.09 35.10 21.35
CA ASP A 1024 -45.27 33.92 20.49
C ASP A 1024 -44.92 34.30 19.03
N PRO A 1025 -44.12 33.50 18.28
CA PRO A 1025 -43.83 33.77 16.86
C PRO A 1025 -45.08 33.95 15.99
N ALA A 1026 -46.23 33.39 16.35
CA ALA A 1026 -47.49 33.60 15.65
C ALA A 1026 -48.13 34.99 15.89
N ASP A 1027 -47.77 35.65 16.99
CA ASP A 1027 -48.22 37.00 17.38
C ASP A 1027 -47.14 38.08 17.14
N ALA A 1028 -45.98 37.72 16.56
CA ALA A 1028 -44.90 38.64 16.27
C ALA A 1028 -45.26 39.66 15.17
N ASP A 1029 -44.80 40.91 15.30
CA ASP A 1029 -45.03 41.94 14.28
C ASP A 1029 -44.20 41.64 13.02
N ALA A 1030 -44.88 41.33 11.91
CA ALA A 1030 -44.26 41.03 10.63
C ALA A 1030 -43.51 42.22 10.00
N SER A 1031 -43.66 43.45 10.51
CA SER A 1031 -42.81 44.59 10.12
C SER A 1031 -41.43 44.60 10.81
N LEU A 1032 -41.19 43.65 11.72
CA LEU A 1032 -39.90 43.40 12.37
C LEU A 1032 -39.20 42.12 11.86
N GLU A 1033 -39.73 41.47 10.82
CA GLU A 1033 -39.09 40.32 10.16
C GLU A 1033 -37.91 40.80 9.31
N LEU A 1034 -36.74 40.19 9.52
CA LEU A 1034 -35.52 40.45 8.76
C LEU A 1034 -35.50 39.58 7.49
N ASP A 1035 -35.30 40.20 6.33
CA ASP A 1035 -35.13 39.49 5.06
C ASP A 1035 -33.78 38.74 4.96
N ALA A 1036 -33.62 37.89 3.95
CA ALA A 1036 -32.42 37.09 3.73
C ALA A 1036 -31.14 37.90 3.39
N GLY A 1037 -31.23 39.23 3.21
CA GLY A 1037 -30.09 40.13 3.15
C GLY A 1037 -29.64 40.64 4.52
N HIS A 1038 -30.54 40.63 5.51
CA HIS A 1038 -30.31 41.13 6.87
C HIS A 1038 -30.33 40.03 7.93
N PHE A 1039 -30.78 38.82 7.61
CA PHE A 1039 -30.69 37.65 8.50
C PHE A 1039 -30.19 36.40 7.76
N ARG A 1040 -29.21 35.71 8.35
CA ARG A 1040 -28.66 34.46 7.82
C ARG A 1040 -28.11 33.53 8.90
N LEU A 1041 -28.16 32.23 8.62
CA LEU A 1041 -27.36 31.21 9.29
C LEU A 1041 -26.07 31.00 8.48
N ALA A 1042 -24.91 31.05 9.12
CA ALA A 1042 -23.63 30.63 8.57
C ALA A 1042 -22.70 30.14 9.69
N ASP A 1043 -21.89 29.12 9.43
CA ASP A 1043 -20.76 28.73 10.29
C ASP A 1043 -21.15 28.49 11.77
N GLY A 1044 -22.31 27.84 11.97
CA GLY A 1044 -22.90 27.56 13.28
C GLY A 1044 -23.50 28.77 14.02
N ARG A 1045 -23.61 29.92 13.36
CA ARG A 1045 -24.03 31.20 13.94
C ARG A 1045 -25.18 31.84 13.18
N LEU A 1046 -26.14 32.37 13.93
CA LEU A 1046 -27.23 33.21 13.45
C LEU A 1046 -26.76 34.66 13.46
N ILE A 1047 -26.88 35.34 12.32
CA ILE A 1047 -26.38 36.68 12.10
C ILE A 1047 -27.56 37.57 11.72
N ALA A 1048 -27.87 38.56 12.55
CA ALA A 1048 -28.94 39.53 12.37
C ALA A 1048 -28.36 40.94 12.24
N ASP A 1049 -28.57 41.59 11.10
CA ASP A 1049 -28.08 42.93 10.81
C ASP A 1049 -29.18 43.97 11.06
N LEU A 1050 -29.06 44.70 12.17
CA LEU A 1050 -30.04 45.70 12.60
C LEU A 1050 -29.65 47.12 12.14
N GLY A 1051 -28.55 47.25 11.39
CA GLY A 1051 -28.00 48.50 10.90
C GLY A 1051 -27.48 49.46 11.99
N ALA A 1052 -26.77 50.51 11.56
CA ALA A 1052 -25.98 51.36 12.45
C ALA A 1052 -26.74 52.05 13.61
N ALA A 1053 -28.07 52.08 13.59
CA ALA A 1053 -28.90 52.56 14.71
C ALA A 1053 -28.94 51.60 15.91
N ALA A 1054 -28.52 50.34 15.72
CA ALA A 1054 -28.38 49.31 16.75
C ALA A 1054 -26.95 49.21 17.30
N ALA A 1055 -25.96 49.83 16.65
CA ALA A 1055 -24.54 49.61 16.94
C ALA A 1055 -24.18 49.82 18.42
N GLY A 1056 -23.46 48.85 19.00
CA GLY A 1056 -23.02 48.86 20.39
C GLY A 1056 -24.09 48.63 21.46
N LYS A 1057 -25.37 48.43 21.10
CA LYS A 1057 -26.47 48.13 22.04
C LYS A 1057 -26.57 46.64 22.36
N TRP A 1058 -27.28 46.33 23.45
CA TRP A 1058 -27.57 44.98 23.90
C TRP A 1058 -28.96 44.51 23.47
N PHE A 1059 -29.04 43.26 23.01
CA PHE A 1059 -30.26 42.58 22.59
C PHE A 1059 -30.35 41.20 23.25
N PHE A 1060 -31.49 40.86 23.83
CA PHE A 1060 -31.73 39.55 24.43
C PHE A 1060 -32.23 38.59 23.36
N ALA A 1061 -31.52 37.49 23.15
CA ALA A 1061 -31.82 36.51 22.12
C ALA A 1061 -32.64 35.33 22.66
N VAL A 1062 -33.70 34.98 21.92
CA VAL A 1062 -34.50 33.77 22.14
C VAL A 1062 -34.60 33.01 20.82
N VAL A 1063 -34.30 31.71 20.82
CA VAL A 1063 -34.60 30.82 19.69
C VAL A 1063 -35.88 30.06 20.00
N HIS A 1064 -36.76 29.97 19.01
CA HIS A 1064 -38.08 29.35 19.13
C HIS A 1064 -38.17 28.08 18.29
N SER A 1065 -38.29 26.96 19.01
CA SER A 1065 -39.02 25.75 18.60
C SER A 1065 -39.78 25.22 19.82
N ASP A 1066 -39.06 25.06 20.93
CA ASP A 1066 -39.50 25.55 22.24
C ASP A 1066 -38.70 26.86 22.53
N PRO A 1067 -39.18 27.80 23.37
CA PRO A 1067 -38.50 29.07 23.60
C PRO A 1067 -37.24 28.91 24.47
N VAL A 1068 -36.07 28.85 23.83
CA VAL A 1068 -34.75 28.79 24.48
C VAL A 1068 -34.15 30.19 24.58
N ALA A 1069 -34.07 30.71 25.80
CA ALA A 1069 -33.41 31.98 26.11
C ALA A 1069 -31.87 31.82 26.09
N LEU A 1070 -31.20 32.56 25.19
CA LEU A 1070 -29.74 32.48 24.99
C LEU A 1070 -28.96 33.57 25.72
N GLY A 1071 -29.64 34.60 26.22
CA GLY A 1071 -29.05 35.71 26.98
C GLY A 1071 -28.86 36.99 26.16
N TRP A 1072 -28.07 37.92 26.71
CA TRP A 1072 -27.79 39.22 26.10
C TRP A 1072 -26.59 39.14 25.16
N PHE A 1073 -26.80 39.54 23.90
CA PHE A 1073 -25.78 39.69 22.86
C PHE A 1073 -25.65 41.16 22.49
N ARG A 1074 -24.43 41.63 22.24
CA ARG A 1074 -24.17 43.03 21.87
C ARG A 1074 -24.02 43.16 20.35
N ALA A 1075 -24.62 44.19 19.77
CA ALA A 1075 -24.41 44.52 18.36
C ALA A 1075 -23.02 45.14 18.14
N ASP A 1076 -22.38 44.77 17.03
CA ASP A 1076 -21.08 45.33 16.63
C ASP A 1076 -21.17 46.81 16.19
N ALA A 1077 -20.06 47.37 15.71
CA ALA A 1077 -19.99 48.76 15.25
C ALA A 1077 -20.84 49.05 13.98
N THR A 1078 -21.31 48.02 13.26
CA THR A 1078 -22.20 48.14 12.10
C THR A 1078 -23.68 47.99 12.47
N GLY A 1079 -23.98 47.43 13.65
CA GLY A 1079 -25.34 47.12 14.11
C GLY A 1079 -25.71 45.64 14.05
N ARG A 1080 -24.74 44.76 13.82
CA ARG A 1080 -24.96 43.32 13.64
C ARG A 1080 -24.85 42.57 14.96
N VAL A 1081 -25.86 41.75 15.24
CA VAL A 1081 -25.91 40.82 16.38
C VAL A 1081 -25.56 39.43 15.88
N VAL A 1082 -24.64 38.75 16.55
CA VAL A 1082 -24.22 37.39 16.22
C VAL A 1082 -24.52 36.47 17.41
N VAL A 1083 -25.31 35.43 17.16
CA VAL A 1083 -25.84 34.51 18.19
C VAL A 1083 -25.44 33.07 17.79
N PRO A 1084 -24.85 32.27 18.69
CA PRO A 1084 -24.55 30.86 18.38
C PRO A 1084 -25.86 30.05 18.26
N VAL A 1085 -25.89 29.08 17.35
CA VAL A 1085 -26.98 28.08 17.33
C VAL A 1085 -26.88 27.21 18.58
N PRO A 1086 -27.91 27.11 19.43
CA PRO A 1086 -27.86 26.27 20.63
C PRO A 1086 -27.81 24.78 20.26
N ALA A 1087 -26.94 24.03 20.95
CA ALA A 1087 -26.81 22.59 20.76
C ALA A 1087 -28.09 21.86 21.16
N GLY A 1088 -28.53 20.89 20.33
CA GLY A 1088 -29.71 20.08 20.58
C GLY A 1088 -31.03 20.64 20.03
N LEU A 1089 -31.01 21.65 19.16
CA LEU A 1089 -32.18 21.95 18.33
C LEU A 1089 -32.50 20.75 17.41
N PRO A 1090 -33.78 20.33 17.31
CA PRO A 1090 -34.19 19.32 16.34
C PRO A 1090 -34.06 19.85 14.90
N ALA A 1091 -33.99 18.95 13.92
CA ALA A 1091 -34.08 19.35 12.52
C ALA A 1091 -35.46 19.93 12.18
N GLY A 1092 -35.49 21.02 11.41
CA GLY A 1092 -36.73 21.73 11.07
C GLY A 1092 -36.56 23.24 10.97
N GLY A 1093 -37.69 23.95 10.92
CA GLY A 1093 -37.75 25.40 10.94
C GLY A 1093 -37.81 25.97 12.37
N HIS A 1094 -37.08 27.04 12.61
CA HIS A 1094 -36.98 27.78 13.87
C HIS A 1094 -37.06 29.28 13.62
N THR A 1095 -37.26 30.06 14.68
CA THR A 1095 -37.21 31.52 14.63
C THR A 1095 -36.25 32.07 15.68
N LEU A 1096 -35.35 32.98 15.31
CA LEU A 1096 -34.64 33.83 16.26
C LEU A 1096 -35.48 35.08 16.52
N GLN A 1097 -35.65 35.46 17.77
CA GLN A 1097 -36.21 36.74 18.19
C GLN A 1097 -35.18 37.53 19.01
N LEU A 1098 -35.11 38.84 18.78
CA LEU A 1098 -34.24 39.78 19.47
C LEU A 1098 -35.05 40.87 20.18
N TYR A 1099 -34.79 41.05 21.47
CA TYR A 1099 -35.48 41.99 22.35
C TYR A 1099 -34.54 43.09 22.83
N ASP A 1100 -35.01 44.34 22.95
CA ASP A 1100 -34.21 45.44 23.49
C ASP A 1100 -34.18 45.47 25.03
N ALA A 1101 -33.41 46.41 25.60
CA ALA A 1101 -33.30 46.64 27.04
C ALA A 1101 -34.61 47.06 27.74
N SER A 1102 -35.66 47.41 27.01
CA SER A 1102 -37.01 47.64 27.55
C SER A 1102 -37.89 46.38 27.60
N GLY A 1103 -37.42 45.30 26.96
CA GLY A 1103 -38.16 44.05 26.78
C GLY A 1103 -39.13 44.07 25.60
N ALA A 1104 -38.98 45.03 24.67
CA ALA A 1104 -39.73 45.02 23.41
C ALA A 1104 -39.04 44.13 22.38
N LEU A 1105 -39.82 43.34 21.62
CA LEU A 1105 -39.33 42.69 20.40
C LEU A 1105 -38.94 43.77 19.39
N VAL A 1106 -37.74 43.69 18.82
CA VAL A 1106 -37.21 44.69 17.87
C VAL A 1106 -36.78 44.11 16.53
N ALA A 1107 -36.51 42.81 16.45
CA ALA A 1107 -36.27 42.09 15.21
C ALA A 1107 -36.50 40.58 15.40
N TRP A 1108 -36.86 39.89 14.32
CA TRP A 1108 -36.88 38.42 14.28
C TRP A 1108 -36.55 37.88 12.89
N GLY A 1109 -36.20 36.60 12.78
CA GLY A 1109 -35.90 35.96 11.50
C GLY A 1109 -36.02 34.45 11.57
N ALA A 1110 -36.57 33.84 10.52
CA ALA A 1110 -36.72 32.39 10.39
C ALA A 1110 -35.45 31.73 9.82
N PHE A 1111 -35.08 30.56 10.34
CA PHE A 1111 -33.99 29.74 9.83
C PHE A 1111 -34.34 28.25 9.89
N THR A 1112 -33.61 27.43 9.14
CA THR A 1112 -33.82 25.97 9.08
C THR A 1112 -32.56 25.25 9.52
N ILE A 1113 -32.68 24.31 10.46
CA ILE A 1113 -31.65 23.32 10.77
C ILE A 1113 -31.91 22.09 9.89
N ALA A 1114 -30.93 21.73 9.07
CA ALA A 1114 -31.02 20.53 8.23
C ALA A 1114 -31.01 19.26 9.09
N ALA A 1115 -31.69 18.21 8.63
CA ALA A 1115 -31.56 16.89 9.22
C ALA A 1115 -30.17 16.29 8.93
N ALA A 1116 -29.59 15.62 9.91
CA ALA A 1116 -28.49 14.70 9.66
C ALA A 1116 -29.01 13.57 8.73
N PRO A 1117 -28.25 13.15 7.70
CA PRO A 1117 -28.67 12.03 6.84
C PRO A 1117 -28.75 10.72 7.65
N GLY A 1118 -29.98 10.27 7.97
CA GLY A 1118 -30.21 9.04 8.73
C GLY A 1118 -31.65 8.88 9.23
N ASP A 1119 -32.12 9.79 10.10
CA ASP A 1119 -33.37 9.64 10.85
C ASP A 1119 -34.62 10.22 10.14
N ALA A 1120 -34.88 9.81 8.88
CA ALA A 1120 -35.98 10.38 8.10
C ALA A 1120 -36.68 9.42 7.10
N ASP A 1121 -37.19 8.27 7.56
CA ASP A 1121 -38.35 7.64 6.93
C ASP A 1121 -39.24 6.88 7.94
N LEU A 1122 -40.44 6.45 7.49
CA LEU A 1122 -41.46 5.64 8.18
C LEU A 1122 -42.39 6.36 9.19
N ALA A 1123 -43.10 7.40 8.74
CA ALA A 1123 -44.25 8.01 9.47
C ALA A 1123 -45.55 8.23 8.64
N ALA A 1124 -45.91 7.24 7.81
CA ALA A 1124 -47.29 6.88 7.41
C ALA A 1124 -48.32 7.93 6.86
N THR A 1125 -48.58 7.80 5.55
CA THR A 1125 -49.91 7.83 4.88
C THR A 1125 -50.69 9.14 4.62
N GLY A 1126 -51.10 9.36 3.34
CA GLY A 1126 -52.51 9.71 3.04
C GLY A 1126 -52.88 10.61 1.84
N VAL A 1127 -53.19 10.00 0.68
CA VAL A 1127 -54.13 10.50 -0.38
C VAL A 1127 -53.73 11.82 -1.16
N PRO A 1128 -54.33 12.20 -2.32
CA PRO A 1128 -53.50 12.35 -3.53
C PRO A 1128 -53.71 13.60 -4.45
N LEU A 1129 -52.76 13.78 -5.38
CA LEU A 1129 -52.86 14.39 -6.72
C LEU A 1129 -53.45 15.82 -6.90
N GLY A 1130 -52.59 16.75 -7.31
CA GLY A 1130 -52.95 17.99 -8.03
C GLY A 1130 -51.77 18.45 -8.90
N ALA A 1131 -52.00 18.79 -10.17
CA ALA A 1131 -50.92 18.90 -11.17
C ALA A 1131 -50.70 20.31 -11.75
N ALA A 1132 -49.46 20.80 -11.65
CA ALA A 1132 -48.79 21.76 -12.54
C ALA A 1132 -47.27 21.70 -12.23
N SER A 1133 -46.35 21.18 -13.05
CA SER A 1133 -46.01 21.42 -14.47
C SER A 1133 -45.04 22.59 -14.72
N LEU A 1134 -43.74 22.26 -14.62
CA LEU A 1134 -42.67 22.57 -15.58
C LEU A 1134 -41.96 23.95 -15.54
N ALA A 1135 -40.65 23.90 -15.84
CA ALA A 1135 -39.65 25.00 -15.92
C ALA A 1135 -39.30 25.67 -14.57
N VAL A 1136 -38.03 25.93 -14.23
CA VAL A 1136 -36.82 26.11 -15.08
C VAL A 1136 -35.65 25.23 -14.60
N LEU A 1137 -35.12 24.38 -15.49
CA LEU A 1137 -33.82 23.72 -15.35
C LEU A 1137 -33.32 23.34 -16.76
N LEU A 1138 -32.59 24.27 -17.41
CA LEU A 1138 -31.80 24.11 -18.66
C LEU A 1138 -31.35 25.50 -19.15
N ALA A 1139 -30.37 26.11 -18.49
CA ALA A 1139 -29.85 27.45 -18.85
C ALA A 1139 -28.39 27.68 -18.42
N GLY A 1140 -27.52 26.67 -18.55
CA GLY A 1140 -26.15 26.69 -18.04
C GLY A 1140 -25.09 26.07 -18.96
N GLY A 1141 -25.27 26.12 -20.28
CA GLY A 1141 -24.38 25.41 -21.22
C GLY A 1141 -24.48 25.87 -22.67
N ALA A 1142 -24.28 27.16 -22.95
CA ALA A 1142 -24.38 27.71 -24.32
C ALA A 1142 -23.60 29.01 -24.62
N ILE A 1143 -22.57 29.41 -23.84
CA ILE A 1143 -21.79 30.64 -24.11
C ILE A 1143 -20.27 30.43 -23.98
N LEU A 1144 -19.70 29.53 -24.79
CA LEU A 1144 -18.24 29.52 -25.05
C LEU A 1144 -17.87 29.00 -26.46
N SER A 1145 -18.71 29.30 -27.45
CA SER A 1145 -18.50 28.93 -28.86
C SER A 1145 -18.96 30.07 -29.79
N GLY A 1146 -18.26 31.21 -29.81
CA GLY A 1146 -18.77 32.38 -30.55
C GLY A 1146 -17.90 33.62 -30.77
N LEU A 1147 -16.57 33.60 -30.52
CA LEU A 1147 -15.75 34.83 -30.67
C LEU A 1147 -14.34 34.65 -31.28
N ILE A 1148 -14.14 33.61 -32.09
CA ILE A 1148 -13.03 33.52 -33.05
C ILE A 1148 -13.62 33.61 -34.47
N LEU A 1149 -12.87 34.20 -35.42
CA LEU A 1149 -13.22 34.44 -36.83
C LEU A 1149 -14.16 35.62 -37.17
N ARG A 1150 -13.72 36.88 -36.92
CA ARG A 1150 -13.85 37.95 -37.95
C ARG A 1150 -12.99 39.22 -37.74
N ARG A 1151 -11.71 39.17 -38.15
CA ARG A 1151 -11.06 40.21 -39.01
C ARG A 1151 -9.65 39.81 -39.45
N ARG A 1152 -9.48 39.49 -40.74
CA ARG A 1152 -8.20 39.46 -41.46
C ARG A 1152 -8.36 40.23 -42.77
N ARG A 1153 -7.28 40.89 -43.21
CA ARG A 1153 -7.17 41.77 -44.41
C ARG A 1153 -7.92 43.11 -44.24
N HIS A 1154 -7.44 44.22 -44.77
CA HIS A 1154 -6.29 44.53 -45.65
C HIS A 1154 -5.40 45.59 -44.94
N LEU A 1155 -4.14 45.92 -45.23
CA LEU A 1155 -3.00 45.55 -46.10
C LEU A 1155 -1.96 46.71 -45.90
N SER A 1156 -0.72 46.54 -46.38
CA SER A 1156 0.16 47.64 -46.82
C SER A 1156 0.70 48.65 -45.79
N ALA A 1157 1.78 48.26 -45.12
CA ALA A 1157 3.05 49.00 -45.12
C ALA A 1157 4.21 48.00 -45.10
#